data_AF-A0A2H1KSY0-F1
#
_entry.id   AF-A0A2H1KSY0-F1
#
_cell.length_a   1.000
_cell.length_b   1.000
_cell.length_c   1.000
_cell.angle_alpha   90.00
_cell.angle_beta   90.00
_cell.angle_gamma   90.00
#
_symmetry.space_group_name_H-M   'P 1'
#
loop_
_entity.id
_entity.type
_entity.pdbx_description
1 polymer ?
#
loop_
_entity_poly.entity_id
_entity_poly.type
_entity_poly.pdbx_seq_one_letter_code
_entity_poly.pdbx_strand_id
1 'polypeptide(L)'
;MRAKMFPLRVLLGVFVIALLILGLPPASQAGTTADTAGSAATTDTTKSAAENAPIFIGVSGFSFEDLDPRTTPNLWKMMKSAQIGTITPRSVRASSCPVDGWLAVGSGRRAADEPREECRQPAPPLDGWVADWDVYSQVARGDNYDALLGGLSESVPTIKAFGPGAAIAAAAPNGHVKGWSPVGDDLADKATQASEDGELSLIDLGNTTSDGYSLKSLDRRVGTILHANGWSDGDASQGLSQGNSPVIFSSIADGDNDGSSMQATMALEPGSAAGLLTSSSTRQPGLVQVPDIAPTLVELSGGEPMANVAGAPMTYDNAGGSWESRFQAVLDRQVAVKTQNELSTWFFPIIASLMVGLLVLAWLLRKNHRALIQTGAYRLGIVFAAMPVSTYLVNTVPWERATNPDIAMLGALAGWSLILGVIALLGPWRGYKFGPVLFVCVVTVLVLAYDVITGSALQMSTLLGEPLLIASRFYGIGNSALALYCCALLLAVAGFASLTTRPIVRILIVTVPILVSSVILAAPGLGTKFGSVPTLIIGVAYLVLAAAGIRFSLKRMGLTVGIAGFVMLAVLFIDWLRPADQRTHFGRFFDSIISGEALSVLTRKIGMNIDILTQSWMTLVLPLIIIGVFWLALAPQRFSLPGMTDAYNRISLLRAGMISLAILLGVGTIINDSGIVVPAVGILFLVPVLVHLETFQTKQTEDSGGQTKLSGPV
;
A
#
# COMPACT_ATOMS: atom_id res chain seq x y z
N MET A 1 22.54 -27.90 -35.80
CA MET A 1 23.15 -27.08 -34.73
C MET A 1 22.45 -25.74 -34.41
N ARG A 2 21.35 -25.33 -35.07
CA ARG A 2 20.67 -24.03 -34.82
C ARG A 2 19.66 -23.99 -33.65
N ALA A 3 19.48 -25.07 -32.89
CA ALA A 3 18.37 -25.21 -31.92
C ALA A 3 18.67 -24.76 -30.47
N LYS A 4 19.88 -24.25 -30.14
CA LYS A 4 20.27 -23.98 -28.74
C LYS A 4 20.41 -22.49 -28.34
N MET A 5 20.41 -21.54 -29.27
CA MET A 5 20.56 -20.10 -28.94
C MET A 5 19.23 -19.33 -28.78
N PHE A 6 18.11 -19.97 -29.07
CA PHE A 6 16.79 -19.32 -29.12
C PHE A 6 16.17 -18.92 -27.76
N PRO A 7 16.26 -19.74 -26.67
CA PRO A 7 15.69 -19.33 -25.38
C PRO A 7 16.45 -18.15 -24.76
N LEU A 8 17.76 -18.05 -25.03
CA LEU A 8 18.61 -16.98 -24.52
C LEU A 8 18.25 -15.62 -25.14
N ARG A 9 17.98 -15.56 -26.44
CA ARG A 9 17.58 -14.30 -27.12
C ARG A 9 16.21 -13.80 -26.67
N VAL A 10 15.28 -14.70 -26.40
CA VAL A 10 13.97 -14.34 -25.84
C VAL A 10 14.12 -13.79 -24.42
N LEU A 11 14.85 -14.49 -23.55
CA LEU A 11 15.15 -14.03 -22.19
C LEU A 11 15.86 -12.68 -22.19
N LEU A 12 16.87 -12.51 -23.04
CA LEU A 12 17.61 -11.25 -23.17
C LEU A 12 16.71 -10.11 -23.65
N GLY A 13 15.85 -10.35 -24.65
CA GLY A 13 14.92 -9.33 -25.14
C GLY A 13 13.89 -8.90 -24.09
N VAL A 14 13.32 -9.86 -23.36
CA VAL A 14 12.42 -9.57 -22.22
C VAL A 14 13.17 -8.79 -21.14
N PHE A 15 14.40 -9.20 -20.82
CA PHE A 15 15.23 -8.57 -19.80
C PHE A 15 15.61 -7.13 -20.17
N VAL A 16 16.01 -6.86 -21.42
CA VAL A 16 16.33 -5.50 -21.88
C VAL A 16 15.10 -4.59 -21.83
N ILE A 17 13.94 -5.07 -22.28
CA ILE A 17 12.71 -4.27 -22.23
C ILE A 17 12.26 -4.03 -20.78
N ALA A 18 12.38 -5.04 -19.93
CA ALA A 18 12.14 -4.85 -18.51
C ALA A 18 13.10 -3.82 -17.92
N LEU A 19 14.41 -3.90 -18.19
CA LEU A 19 15.38 -2.90 -17.73
C LEU A 19 15.06 -1.48 -18.22
N LEU A 20 14.56 -1.33 -19.46
CA LEU A 20 14.11 -0.03 -19.97
C LEU A 20 12.89 0.50 -19.20
N ILE A 21 11.95 -0.38 -18.84
CA ILE A 21 10.78 -0.01 -18.02
C ILE A 21 11.21 0.32 -16.58
N LEU A 22 12.13 -0.47 -16.00
CA LEU A 22 12.67 -0.25 -14.66
C LEU A 22 13.54 1.02 -14.58
N GLY A 23 14.14 1.43 -15.69
CA GLY A 23 14.91 2.68 -15.80
C GLY A 23 14.05 3.94 -15.83
N LEU A 24 12.72 3.83 -15.87
CA LEU A 24 11.83 4.98 -15.75
C LEU A 24 11.70 5.35 -14.26
N PRO A 25 12.19 6.52 -13.82
CA PRO A 25 11.99 6.96 -12.46
C PRO A 25 10.49 7.14 -12.19
N PRO A 26 10.00 6.92 -10.95
CA PRO A 26 8.67 7.36 -10.56
C PRO A 26 8.52 8.85 -10.89
N ALA A 27 7.35 9.28 -11.36
CA ALA A 27 7.13 10.68 -11.71
C ALA A 27 7.37 11.63 -10.51
N SER A 28 7.09 11.15 -9.29
CA SER A 28 7.39 11.85 -8.04
C SER A 28 8.89 12.08 -7.78
N GLN A 29 9.78 11.33 -8.45
CA GLN A 29 11.24 11.52 -8.39
C GLN A 29 11.80 12.29 -9.60
N ALA A 30 11.02 12.51 -10.66
CA ALA A 30 11.48 13.17 -11.88
C ALA A 30 11.81 14.68 -11.70
N GLY A 31 11.60 15.25 -10.51
CA GLY A 31 12.00 16.60 -10.13
C GLY A 31 13.38 16.73 -9.47
N THR A 32 14.12 15.64 -9.21
CA THR A 32 15.34 15.66 -8.38
C THR A 32 16.63 15.21 -9.07
N THR A 33 16.71 15.22 -10.40
CA THR A 33 17.99 14.99 -11.08
C THR A 33 18.85 16.26 -11.11
N ALA A 34 19.51 16.55 -10.00
CA ALA A 34 20.82 17.20 -9.96
C ALA A 34 21.54 16.81 -8.65
N ASP A 35 22.70 16.19 -8.81
CA ASP A 35 23.74 15.87 -7.81
C ASP A 35 23.44 14.84 -6.72
N THR A 36 23.57 13.55 -7.07
CA THR A 36 23.86 12.47 -6.12
C THR A 36 25.35 12.11 -6.16
N ALA A 37 26.13 12.84 -5.37
CA ALA A 37 27.44 12.41 -4.89
C ALA A 37 27.72 13.08 -3.53
N GLY A 38 26.86 12.82 -2.55
CA GLY A 38 27.07 13.22 -1.16
C GLY A 38 27.13 11.98 -0.28
N SER A 39 28.32 11.65 0.21
CA SER A 39 28.54 10.64 1.24
C SER A 39 27.54 10.86 2.39
N ALA A 40 26.91 9.79 2.87
CA ALA A 40 26.13 9.82 4.10
C ALA A 40 27.08 10.20 5.26
N ALA A 41 27.24 11.50 5.48
CA ALA A 41 27.80 12.00 6.71
C ALA A 41 26.75 11.73 7.78
N THR A 42 27.03 10.72 8.61
CA THR A 42 26.52 10.66 9.97
C THR A 42 26.98 11.93 10.67
N THR A 43 26.18 12.98 10.57
CA THR A 43 26.28 14.11 11.47
C THR A 43 25.76 13.58 12.81
N ASP A 44 26.69 13.27 13.71
CA ASP A 44 26.40 13.23 15.15
C ASP A 44 25.96 14.64 15.54
N THR A 45 24.69 14.96 15.30
CA THR A 45 24.02 16.04 16.01
C THR A 45 23.73 15.49 17.39
N THR A 46 24.66 15.73 18.32
CA THR A 46 24.30 15.90 19.73
C THR A 46 23.17 16.93 19.77
N LYS A 47 21.92 16.45 19.76
CA LYS A 47 20.72 17.26 20.01
C LYS A 47 20.93 17.87 21.39
N SER A 48 21.25 19.16 21.42
CA SER A 48 21.00 19.97 22.60
C SER A 48 19.53 19.76 22.93
N ALA A 49 19.20 19.34 24.16
CA ALA A 49 17.84 19.46 24.65
C ALA A 49 17.37 20.88 24.31
N ALA A 50 16.21 21.01 23.66
CA ALA A 50 15.65 22.32 23.43
C ALA A 50 15.48 22.99 24.80
N GLU A 51 16.02 24.19 25.00
CA GLU A 51 15.80 24.94 26.24
C GLU A 51 14.30 25.18 26.46
N ASN A 52 13.49 25.19 25.40
CA ASN A 52 12.04 25.36 25.43
C ASN A 52 11.30 24.13 24.89
N ALA A 53 10.20 23.76 25.55
CA ALA A 53 9.35 22.63 25.16
C ALA A 53 8.50 22.93 23.92
N PRO A 54 8.09 21.91 23.14
CA PRO A 54 7.32 22.10 21.91
C PRO A 54 5.89 22.60 22.16
N ILE A 55 5.36 23.30 21.15
CA ILE A 55 3.95 23.71 21.06
C ILE A 55 3.28 22.93 19.94
N PHE A 56 2.25 22.15 20.29
CA PHE A 56 1.42 21.42 19.36
C PHE A 56 0.06 22.09 19.17
N ILE A 57 -0.29 22.39 17.93
CA ILE A 57 -1.56 22.97 17.52
C ILE A 57 -2.32 21.92 16.70
N GLY A 58 -3.38 21.36 17.29
CA GLY A 58 -4.28 20.40 16.68
C GLY A 58 -5.55 21.05 16.15
N VAL A 59 -5.96 20.63 14.96
CA VAL A 59 -7.28 20.90 14.36
C VAL A 59 -7.84 19.62 13.72
N SER A 60 -9.10 19.63 13.28
CA SER A 60 -9.67 18.55 12.44
C SER A 60 -10.17 19.12 11.12
N GLY A 61 -10.06 18.36 10.03
CA GLY A 61 -10.61 18.68 8.70
C GLY A 61 -9.85 19.73 7.89
N PHE A 62 -8.59 20.02 8.23
CA PHE A 62 -7.79 21.04 7.55
C PHE A 62 -6.79 20.39 6.59
N SER A 63 -6.83 20.83 5.34
CA SER A 63 -6.07 20.30 4.21
C SER A 63 -5.15 21.37 3.61
N PHE A 64 -4.19 20.99 2.75
CA PHE A 64 -3.37 22.00 2.05
C PHE A 64 -4.19 22.81 1.02
N GLU A 65 -5.40 22.37 0.63
CA GLU A 65 -6.30 23.15 -0.23
C GLU A 65 -6.90 24.37 0.51
N ASP A 66 -6.91 24.34 1.86
CA ASP A 66 -7.38 25.46 2.71
C ASP A 66 -6.33 26.58 2.88
N LEU A 67 -5.11 26.35 2.37
CA LEU A 67 -4.05 27.36 2.36
C LEU A 67 -4.24 28.35 1.22
N ASP A 68 -4.41 29.62 1.58
CA ASP A 68 -4.60 30.72 0.66
C ASP A 68 -3.84 31.96 1.17
N PRO A 69 -2.98 32.62 0.35
CA PRO A 69 -2.20 33.78 0.78
C PRO A 69 -3.03 34.95 1.32
N ARG A 70 -4.35 35.01 1.06
CA ARG A 70 -5.24 36.10 1.50
C ARG A 70 -6.09 35.71 2.70
N THR A 71 -6.54 34.47 2.76
CA THR A 71 -7.48 33.95 3.77
C THR A 71 -6.74 33.37 4.96
N THR A 72 -5.63 32.68 4.71
CA THR A 72 -4.76 32.05 5.72
C THR A 72 -3.30 32.50 5.57
N PRO A 73 -3.01 33.82 5.63
CA PRO A 73 -1.68 34.37 5.38
C PRO A 73 -0.59 33.90 6.35
N ASN A 74 -0.91 33.62 7.62
CA ASN A 74 0.09 33.16 8.60
C ASN A 74 0.45 31.69 8.36
N LEU A 75 -0.55 30.83 8.14
CA LEU A 75 -0.35 29.44 7.75
C LEU A 75 0.35 29.32 6.38
N TRP A 76 0.06 30.23 5.45
CA TRP A 76 0.76 30.32 4.17
C TRP A 76 2.25 30.63 4.35
N LYS A 77 2.59 31.54 5.26
CA LYS A 77 4.00 31.84 5.62
C LYS A 77 4.66 30.66 6.32
N MET A 78 3.96 30.00 7.24
CA MET A 78 4.43 28.79 7.92
C MET A 78 4.77 27.70 6.91
N MET A 79 3.87 27.40 5.97
CA MET A 79 4.09 26.38 4.92
C MET A 79 5.38 26.61 4.12
N LYS A 80 5.74 27.86 3.84
CA LYS A 80 6.96 28.18 3.07
C LYS A 80 8.25 27.80 3.79
N SER A 81 8.28 27.92 5.11
CA SER A 81 9.47 27.72 5.94
C SER A 81 9.46 26.41 6.71
N ALA A 82 8.30 25.78 6.86
CA ALA A 82 8.13 24.57 7.63
C ALA A 82 8.66 23.34 6.89
N GLN A 83 8.89 22.30 7.66
CA GLN A 83 8.84 20.93 7.19
C GLN A 83 7.36 20.58 7.01
N ILE A 84 6.96 20.18 5.81
CA ILE A 84 5.54 19.95 5.49
C ILE A 84 5.28 18.51 5.06
N GLY A 85 4.10 18.01 5.35
CA GLY A 85 3.68 16.68 4.94
C GLY A 85 2.17 16.53 4.91
N THR A 86 1.70 15.64 4.05
CA THR A 86 0.33 15.09 4.18
C THR A 86 0.29 14.16 5.38
N ILE A 87 -0.78 14.22 6.17
CA ILE A 87 -1.00 13.32 7.30
C ILE A 87 -2.26 12.49 7.07
N THR A 88 -2.14 11.18 7.24
CA THR A 88 -3.32 10.31 7.18
C THR A 88 -4.09 10.41 8.51
N PRO A 89 -5.38 10.79 8.48
CA PRO A 89 -6.19 10.92 9.68
C PRO A 89 -6.76 9.57 10.16
N ARG A 90 -6.43 8.47 9.45
CA ARG A 90 -7.03 7.16 9.65
C ARG A 90 -6.84 6.66 11.09
N SER A 91 -7.96 6.59 11.81
CA SER A 91 -8.07 5.93 13.10
C SER A 91 -8.65 4.51 12.94
N VAL A 92 -9.44 4.05 13.91
CA VAL A 92 -10.09 2.72 13.92
C VAL A 92 -11.04 2.57 12.73
N ARG A 93 -11.79 3.63 12.39
CA ARG A 93 -12.87 3.66 11.39
C ARG A 93 -12.43 4.28 10.06
N ALA A 94 -13.34 4.24 9.07
CA ALA A 94 -13.08 4.74 7.71
C ALA A 94 -12.81 6.25 7.67
N SER A 95 -13.65 7.01 8.35
CA SER A 95 -13.46 8.41 8.73
C SER A 95 -12.99 8.49 10.18
N SER A 96 -12.57 9.68 10.59
CA SER A 96 -12.12 9.96 11.95
C SER A 96 -12.74 11.25 12.49
N CYS A 97 -13.36 11.14 13.66
CA CYS A 97 -13.90 12.29 14.37
C CYS A 97 -12.81 13.01 15.19
N PRO A 98 -13.04 14.28 15.61
CA PRO A 98 -12.06 15.02 16.42
C PRO A 98 -11.58 14.27 17.67
N VAL A 99 -12.50 13.60 18.39
CA VAL A 99 -12.16 12.76 19.56
C VAL A 99 -11.21 11.62 19.18
N ASP A 100 -11.42 10.96 18.04
CA ASP A 100 -10.56 9.86 17.56
C ASP A 100 -9.13 10.36 17.30
N GLY A 101 -9.00 11.54 16.69
CA GLY A 101 -7.71 12.18 16.45
C GLY A 101 -6.96 12.49 17.74
N TRP A 102 -7.64 13.11 18.72
CA TRP A 102 -7.01 13.44 20.01
C TRP A 102 -6.66 12.21 20.86
N LEU A 103 -7.49 11.16 20.84
CA LEU A 103 -7.15 9.88 21.45
C LEU A 103 -5.92 9.24 20.78
N ALA A 104 -5.79 9.37 19.46
CA ALA A 104 -4.64 8.87 18.73
C ALA A 104 -3.36 9.65 19.03
N VAL A 105 -3.45 10.98 19.17
CA VAL A 105 -2.34 11.84 19.63
C VAL A 105 -1.92 11.47 21.05
N GLY A 106 -2.86 11.25 21.97
CA GLY A 106 -2.55 10.93 23.37
C GLY A 106 -2.00 9.51 23.59
N SER A 107 -2.34 8.55 22.72
CA SER A 107 -1.92 7.15 22.84
C SER A 107 -0.76 6.76 21.93
N GLY A 108 -0.47 7.55 20.88
CA GLY A 108 0.51 7.19 19.86
C GLY A 108 0.10 5.96 19.02
N ARG A 109 -1.19 5.62 19.04
CA ARG A 109 -1.81 4.49 18.33
C ARG A 109 -3.18 4.90 17.81
N ARG A 110 -3.78 4.08 16.93
CA ARG A 110 -5.18 4.31 16.54
C ARG A 110 -6.09 4.05 17.75
N ALA A 111 -6.94 5.01 18.04
CA ALA A 111 -7.93 4.95 19.12
C ALA A 111 -9.15 5.76 18.69
N ALA A 112 -10.34 5.37 19.15
CA ALA A 112 -11.57 6.01 18.72
C ALA A 112 -12.60 6.03 19.84
N ASP A 113 -13.57 6.94 19.72
CA ASP A 113 -14.81 6.96 20.49
C ASP A 113 -15.67 5.73 20.16
N GLU A 114 -16.82 5.52 20.79
CA GLU A 114 -17.85 4.57 20.35
C GLU A 114 -18.41 4.93 18.95
N PRO A 115 -18.95 3.97 18.18
CA PRO A 115 -19.53 4.26 16.86
C PRO A 115 -20.75 5.18 16.98
N ARG A 116 -20.78 6.26 16.18
CA ARG A 116 -21.89 7.23 16.14
C ARG A 116 -22.17 7.69 14.70
N GLU A 117 -23.40 8.09 14.43
CA GLU A 117 -23.77 8.71 13.14
C GLU A 117 -23.12 10.10 13.01
N GLU A 118 -23.19 10.90 14.07
CA GLU A 118 -22.56 12.22 14.15
C GLU A 118 -21.33 12.19 15.06
N CYS A 119 -20.30 12.94 14.68
CA CYS A 119 -19.09 13.06 15.50
C CYS A 119 -19.38 13.73 16.84
N ARG A 120 -18.99 13.05 17.93
CA ARG A 120 -18.95 13.67 19.25
C ARG A 120 -17.94 14.81 19.24
N GLN A 121 -18.37 15.99 19.65
CA GLN A 121 -17.45 17.12 19.85
C GLN A 121 -16.72 16.95 21.18
N PRO A 122 -15.40 17.20 21.25
CA PRO A 122 -14.67 17.21 22.51
C PRO A 122 -15.31 18.20 23.50
N ALA A 123 -15.50 17.77 24.75
CA ALA A 123 -16.07 18.58 25.81
C ALA A 123 -14.98 19.04 26.80
N PRO A 124 -15.12 20.22 27.45
CA PRO A 124 -14.23 20.64 28.52
C PRO A 124 -14.22 19.63 29.67
N PRO A 125 -13.08 19.40 30.34
CA PRO A 125 -13.02 18.53 31.50
C PRO A 125 -13.81 19.12 32.68
N LEU A 126 -14.43 18.25 33.48
CA LEU A 126 -15.18 18.59 34.68
C LEU A 126 -14.32 18.28 35.90
N ASP A 127 -13.98 19.30 36.70
CA ASP A 127 -13.09 19.17 37.87
C ASP A 127 -11.78 18.42 37.58
N GLY A 128 -11.21 18.66 36.39
CA GLY A 128 -9.97 18.02 35.94
C GLY A 128 -10.15 16.64 35.30
N TRP A 129 -11.38 16.14 35.13
CA TRP A 129 -11.65 14.84 34.51
C TRP A 129 -12.18 15.00 33.09
N VAL A 130 -11.59 14.28 32.14
CA VAL A 130 -12.10 14.23 30.75
C VAL A 130 -13.47 13.56 30.74
N ALA A 131 -14.43 14.21 30.07
CA ALA A 131 -15.76 13.64 29.87
C ALA A 131 -15.68 12.34 29.06
N ASP A 132 -16.52 11.36 29.42
CA ASP A 132 -16.67 10.08 28.71
C ASP A 132 -15.38 9.21 28.61
N TRP A 133 -14.39 9.47 29.47
CA TRP A 133 -13.12 8.72 29.45
C TRP A 133 -13.29 7.21 29.66
N ASP A 134 -14.30 6.80 30.42
CA ASP A 134 -14.68 5.41 30.64
C ASP A 134 -15.15 4.73 29.35
N VAL A 135 -15.93 5.45 28.53
CA VAL A 135 -16.35 5.00 27.19
C VAL A 135 -15.13 4.83 26.29
N TYR A 136 -14.26 5.84 26.21
CA TYR A 136 -13.06 5.77 25.38
C TYR A 136 -12.15 4.61 25.79
N SER A 137 -11.97 4.44 27.10
CA SER A 137 -11.17 3.35 27.67
C SER A 137 -11.77 1.98 27.39
N GLN A 138 -13.10 1.85 27.41
CA GLN A 138 -13.77 0.61 27.08
C GLN A 138 -13.61 0.25 25.60
N VAL A 139 -13.76 1.23 24.70
CA VAL A 139 -13.60 1.03 23.25
C VAL A 139 -12.15 0.65 22.92
N ALA A 140 -11.17 1.37 23.47
CA ALA A 140 -9.74 1.10 23.25
C ALA A 140 -9.33 -0.32 23.71
N ARG A 141 -9.92 -0.84 24.79
CA ARG A 141 -9.70 -2.23 25.25
C ARG A 141 -10.41 -3.28 24.39
N GLY A 142 -11.48 -2.90 23.70
CA GLY A 142 -12.30 -3.79 22.89
C GLY A 142 -11.89 -3.85 21.42
N ASP A 143 -11.06 -2.93 20.95
CA ASP A 143 -10.57 -2.90 19.57
C ASP A 143 -9.35 -3.81 19.35
N ASN A 144 -8.83 -3.84 18.10
CA ASN A 144 -7.68 -4.65 17.72
C ASN A 144 -6.36 -3.86 17.63
N TYR A 145 -6.38 -2.61 18.11
CA TYR A 145 -5.25 -1.71 18.07
C TYR A 145 -4.56 -1.60 19.42
N ASP A 146 -5.16 -2.07 20.52
CA ASP A 146 -4.55 -2.14 21.86
C ASP A 146 -3.97 -0.78 22.30
N ALA A 147 -4.72 0.30 22.09
CA ALA A 147 -4.27 1.65 22.43
C ALA A 147 -4.17 1.84 23.95
N LEU A 148 -3.01 2.29 24.44
CA LEU A 148 -2.82 2.71 25.83
C LEU A 148 -3.18 4.19 25.96
N LEU A 149 -4.40 4.47 26.41
CA LEU A 149 -4.83 5.84 26.65
C LEU A 149 -4.01 6.48 27.78
N GLY A 150 -3.60 7.73 27.57
CA GLY A 150 -2.75 8.49 28.48
C GLY A 150 -1.24 8.23 28.34
N GLY A 151 -0.82 7.43 27.36
CA GLY A 151 0.60 7.12 27.14
C GLY A 151 1.49 8.35 26.95
N LEU A 152 1.00 9.41 26.30
CA LEU A 152 1.73 10.67 26.14
C LEU A 152 2.01 11.34 27.50
N SER A 153 1.00 11.39 28.38
CA SER A 153 1.13 12.01 29.71
C SER A 153 2.04 11.24 30.67
N GLU A 154 2.20 9.93 30.47
CA GLU A 154 3.16 9.12 31.23
C GLU A 154 4.61 9.30 30.73
N SER A 155 4.75 9.68 29.46
CA SER A 155 6.04 9.77 28.77
C SER A 155 6.64 11.17 28.80
N VAL A 156 5.81 12.20 28.99
CA VAL A 156 6.22 13.62 29.05
C VAL A 156 6.11 14.15 30.49
N PRO A 157 7.11 14.89 31.01
CA PRO A 157 7.12 15.33 32.41
C PRO A 157 5.92 16.22 32.79
N THR A 158 5.55 17.20 31.96
CA THR A 158 4.49 18.16 32.24
C THR A 158 3.83 18.62 30.95
N ILE A 159 2.49 18.70 30.96
CA ILE A 159 1.66 19.08 29.81
C ILE A 159 0.71 20.20 30.23
N LYS A 160 0.64 21.26 29.42
CA LYS A 160 -0.42 22.29 29.46
C LYS A 160 -1.34 22.11 28.27
N ALA A 161 -2.59 21.78 28.55
CA ALA A 161 -3.63 21.60 27.57
C ALA A 161 -4.53 22.85 27.47
N PHE A 162 -4.77 23.30 26.24
CA PHE A 162 -5.65 24.41 25.92
C PHE A 162 -6.78 23.93 25.01
N GLY A 163 -8.01 24.00 25.50
CA GLY A 163 -9.19 23.52 24.78
C GLY A 163 -9.53 22.05 25.06
N PRO A 164 -10.73 21.61 24.66
CA PRO A 164 -11.30 20.34 25.11
C PRO A 164 -10.59 19.11 24.53
N GLY A 165 -10.25 19.11 23.24
CA GLY A 165 -9.51 18.00 22.62
C GLY A 165 -8.10 17.83 23.16
N ALA A 166 -7.39 18.92 23.43
CA ALA A 166 -6.08 18.89 24.07
C ALA A 166 -6.14 18.23 25.46
N ALA A 167 -7.25 18.37 26.19
CA ALA A 167 -7.47 17.69 27.47
C ALA A 167 -7.51 16.17 27.30
N ILE A 168 -8.11 15.65 26.22
CA ILE A 168 -8.17 14.21 25.91
C ILE A 168 -6.75 13.65 25.72
N ALA A 169 -5.89 14.33 24.96
CA ALA A 169 -4.52 13.86 24.74
C ALA A 169 -3.60 14.03 25.98
N ALA A 170 -3.87 15.04 26.82
CA ALA A 170 -3.09 15.31 28.04
C ALA A 170 -3.51 14.46 29.25
N ALA A 171 -4.62 13.73 29.16
CA ALA A 171 -5.14 12.97 30.28
C ALA A 171 -4.23 11.81 30.67
N ALA A 172 -4.10 11.59 31.97
CA ALA A 172 -3.51 10.37 32.53
C ALA A 172 -4.37 9.14 32.16
N PRO A 173 -3.86 7.89 32.33
CA PRO A 173 -4.63 6.69 32.00
C PRO A 173 -5.99 6.56 32.71
N ASN A 174 -6.15 7.24 33.85
CA ASN A 174 -7.40 7.30 34.60
C ASN A 174 -8.38 8.38 34.09
N GLY A 175 -7.99 9.24 33.15
CA GLY A 175 -8.79 10.32 32.59
C GLY A 175 -8.62 11.68 33.27
N HIS A 176 -7.70 11.79 34.25
CA HIS A 176 -7.45 13.04 34.95
C HIS A 176 -6.39 13.89 34.23
N VAL A 177 -6.66 15.19 34.09
CA VAL A 177 -5.80 16.20 33.46
C VAL A 177 -5.33 17.18 34.52
N LYS A 178 -4.00 17.33 34.68
CA LYS A 178 -3.42 18.20 35.72
C LYS A 178 -3.33 19.68 35.32
N GLY A 179 -3.14 19.96 34.02
CA GLY A 179 -2.94 21.31 33.50
C GLY A 179 -3.85 21.57 32.31
N TRP A 180 -5.04 22.11 32.56
CA TRP A 180 -6.00 22.46 31.51
C TRP A 180 -6.46 23.92 31.63
N SER A 181 -6.70 24.56 30.49
CA SER A 181 -7.34 25.87 30.39
C SER A 181 -8.21 25.95 29.14
N PRO A 182 -9.30 26.75 29.15
CA PRO A 182 -10.04 27.03 27.93
C PRO A 182 -9.18 27.85 26.96
N VAL A 183 -9.50 27.79 25.66
CA VAL A 183 -8.89 28.66 24.65
C VAL A 183 -9.43 30.08 24.83
N GLY A 184 -8.55 31.00 25.23
CA GLY A 184 -8.83 32.42 25.43
C GLY A 184 -8.09 33.33 24.45
N ASP A 185 -8.15 34.63 24.70
CA ASP A 185 -7.36 35.64 23.97
C ASP A 185 -5.90 35.67 24.44
N ASP A 186 -5.63 35.21 25.66
CA ASP A 186 -4.31 35.07 26.30
C ASP A 186 -3.60 33.75 25.96
N LEU A 187 -4.16 32.97 25.01
CA LEU A 187 -3.65 31.66 24.62
C LEU A 187 -2.16 31.70 24.22
N ALA A 188 -1.78 32.68 23.39
CA ALA A 188 -0.43 32.76 22.87
C ALA A 188 0.61 33.01 23.98
N ASP A 189 0.31 33.91 24.91
CA ASP A 189 1.19 34.23 26.04
C ASP A 189 1.33 33.02 26.97
N LYS A 190 0.22 32.35 27.30
CA LYS A 190 0.24 31.15 28.16
C LYS A 190 0.98 29.97 27.52
N ALA A 191 0.78 29.73 26.23
CA ALA A 191 1.48 28.66 25.51
C ALA A 191 2.98 28.93 25.41
N THR A 192 3.36 30.18 25.19
CA THR A 192 4.78 30.60 25.15
C THR A 192 5.42 30.46 26.53
N GLN A 193 4.76 30.93 27.59
CA GLN A 193 5.26 30.76 28.96
C GLN A 193 5.42 29.28 29.33
N ALA A 194 4.43 28.43 29.03
CA ALA A 194 4.52 27.00 29.28
C ALA A 194 5.71 26.36 28.54
N SER A 195 5.94 26.77 27.29
CA SER A 195 7.08 26.33 26.49
C SER A 195 8.43 26.72 27.15
N GLU A 196 8.57 27.97 27.60
CA GLU A 196 9.75 28.48 28.33
C GLU A 196 9.97 27.78 29.68
N ASP A 197 8.88 27.39 30.35
CA ASP A 197 8.91 26.61 31.60
C ASP A 197 9.25 25.12 31.37
N GLY A 198 9.45 24.70 30.11
CA GLY A 198 9.75 23.31 29.75
C GLY A 198 8.52 22.38 29.73
N GLU A 199 7.32 22.95 29.66
CA GLU A 199 6.04 22.22 29.62
C GLU A 199 5.54 22.07 28.17
N LEU A 200 5.20 20.84 27.76
CA LEU A 200 4.58 20.57 26.46
C LEU A 200 3.23 21.28 26.38
N SER A 201 3.05 22.16 25.38
CA SER A 201 1.76 22.82 25.13
C SER A 201 0.95 22.05 24.08
N LEU A 202 -0.25 21.60 24.45
CA LEU A 202 -1.23 21.02 23.52
C LEU A 202 -2.38 22.01 23.32
N ILE A 203 -2.68 22.37 22.08
CA ILE A 203 -3.69 23.39 21.76
C ILE A 203 -4.71 22.79 20.80
N ASP A 204 -5.98 22.82 21.19
CA ASP A 204 -7.11 22.46 20.35
C ASP A 204 -7.78 23.71 19.78
N LEU A 205 -7.60 23.94 18.47
CA LEU A 205 -8.26 25.04 17.76
C LEU A 205 -9.53 24.60 17.05
N GLY A 206 -10.00 23.38 17.27
CA GLY A 206 -11.31 22.90 16.85
C GLY A 206 -11.37 22.25 15.47
N ASN A 207 -12.59 22.15 14.95
CA ASN A 207 -12.92 21.41 13.73
C ASN A 207 -13.32 22.35 12.59
N THR A 208 -12.55 22.36 11.50
CA THR A 208 -12.77 23.24 10.36
C THR A 208 -13.95 22.83 9.49
N THR A 209 -14.46 21.60 9.62
CA THR A 209 -15.68 21.14 8.93
C THR A 209 -16.97 21.59 9.62
N SER A 210 -16.87 22.15 10.83
CA SER A 210 -18.05 22.61 11.56
C SER A 210 -18.67 23.85 10.92
N ASP A 211 -20.00 23.89 10.89
CA ASP A 211 -20.76 25.02 10.37
C ASP A 211 -20.33 26.34 11.03
N GLY A 212 -20.00 27.33 10.19
CA GLY A 212 -19.59 28.66 10.65
C GLY A 212 -18.15 28.77 11.17
N TYR A 213 -17.34 27.71 11.09
CA TYR A 213 -15.94 27.78 11.44
C TYR A 213 -15.18 28.74 10.50
N SER A 214 -14.35 29.62 11.08
CA SER A 214 -13.64 30.67 10.33
C SER A 214 -12.16 30.37 10.19
N LEU A 215 -11.72 30.01 8.97
CA LEU A 215 -10.31 29.83 8.65
C LEU A 215 -9.47 31.10 8.91
N LYS A 216 -10.06 32.29 8.73
CA LYS A 216 -9.41 33.57 9.07
C LYS A 216 -9.15 33.72 10.57
N SER A 217 -10.06 33.20 11.40
CA SER A 217 -9.91 33.21 12.86
C SER A 217 -8.85 32.22 13.30
N LEU A 218 -8.86 31.01 12.73
CA LEU A 218 -7.82 29.99 12.93
C LEU A 218 -6.43 30.55 12.58
N ASP A 219 -6.28 31.08 11.36
CA ASP A 219 -5.02 31.64 10.89
C ASP A 219 -4.50 32.77 11.78
N ARG A 220 -5.39 33.67 12.24
CA ARG A 220 -5.02 34.75 13.15
C ARG A 220 -4.49 34.20 14.47
N ARG A 221 -5.15 33.19 15.05
CA ARG A 221 -4.72 32.56 16.32
C ARG A 221 -3.36 31.89 16.17
N VAL A 222 -3.15 31.14 15.08
CA VAL A 222 -1.85 30.53 14.77
C VAL A 222 -0.78 31.62 14.60
N GLY A 223 -1.08 32.69 13.87
CA GLY A 223 -0.18 33.84 13.71
C GLY A 223 0.23 34.49 15.03
N THR A 224 -0.71 34.67 15.97
CA THR A 224 -0.39 35.21 17.30
C THR A 224 0.54 34.28 18.08
N ILE A 225 0.31 32.96 18.05
CA ILE A 225 1.18 31.98 18.72
C ILE A 225 2.59 31.99 18.11
N LEU A 226 2.68 31.98 16.77
CA LEU A 226 3.95 32.05 16.07
C LEU A 226 4.72 33.31 16.45
N HIS A 227 4.09 34.48 16.37
CA HIS A 227 4.70 35.76 16.72
C HIS A 227 5.16 35.80 18.19
N ALA A 228 4.35 35.32 19.14
CA ALA A 228 4.72 35.26 20.55
C ALA A 228 5.95 34.37 20.80
N ASN A 229 6.12 33.31 20.01
CA ASN A 229 7.26 32.39 20.07
C ASN A 229 8.46 32.83 19.22
N GLY A 230 8.53 34.10 18.84
CA GLY A 230 9.64 34.67 18.08
C GLY A 230 9.68 34.28 16.61
N TRP A 231 8.66 33.56 16.10
CA TRP A 231 8.52 33.27 14.67
C TRP A 231 8.16 34.54 13.91
N SER A 232 9.19 35.28 13.51
CA SER A 232 9.06 36.52 12.76
C SER A 232 9.25 36.32 11.26
N ASP A 233 8.66 37.24 10.49
CA ASP A 233 8.93 37.37 9.07
C ASP A 233 10.43 37.57 8.84
N GLY A 234 11.03 36.72 7.99
CA GLY A 234 12.29 37.04 7.33
C GLY A 234 12.07 38.07 6.22
N ASP A 235 12.87 38.01 5.15
CA ASP A 235 12.53 38.76 3.92
C ASP A 235 11.15 38.30 3.41
N ALA A 236 10.34 39.22 2.86
CA ALA A 236 8.94 38.95 2.49
C ALA A 236 8.77 37.81 1.46
N SER A 237 9.86 37.47 0.75
CA SER A 237 9.96 36.34 -0.17
C SER A 237 10.37 35.00 0.47
N GLN A 238 10.93 34.99 1.68
CA GLN A 238 11.59 33.82 2.28
C GLN A 238 10.82 33.15 3.43
N GLY A 239 9.70 33.73 3.90
CA GLY A 239 8.89 33.13 4.96
C GLY A 239 9.43 33.42 6.37
N LEU A 240 9.16 32.54 7.33
CA LEU A 240 9.64 32.60 8.72
C LEU A 240 11.11 32.17 8.81
N SER A 241 11.91 32.78 9.71
CA SER A 241 13.38 32.57 9.74
C SER A 241 14.03 32.39 11.12
N GLN A 242 13.40 32.81 12.21
CA GLN A 242 13.88 32.64 13.59
C GLN A 242 12.71 32.22 14.46
N GLY A 243 12.94 31.47 15.53
CA GLY A 243 11.90 31.06 16.48
C GLY A 243 12.54 30.48 17.74
N ASN A 244 11.83 30.57 18.87
CA ASN A 244 12.34 30.15 20.18
C ASN A 244 12.03 28.70 20.51
N SER A 245 10.93 28.17 19.99
CA SER A 245 10.41 26.85 20.33
C SER A 245 9.91 26.10 19.10
N PRO A 246 9.98 24.75 19.08
CA PRO A 246 9.35 23.96 18.03
C PRO A 246 7.83 24.17 18.03
N VAL A 247 7.24 24.39 16.85
CA VAL A 247 5.79 24.53 16.66
C VAL A 247 5.32 23.54 15.61
N ILE A 248 4.39 22.66 15.98
CA ILE A 248 3.77 21.69 15.07
C ILE A 248 2.30 22.06 14.91
N PHE A 249 1.88 22.33 13.68
CA PHE A 249 0.47 22.46 13.30
C PHE A 249 0.04 21.19 12.57
N SER A 250 -0.97 20.49 13.08
CA SER A 250 -1.46 19.26 12.47
C SER A 250 -2.98 19.19 12.47
N SER A 251 -3.54 18.80 11.33
CA SER A 251 -4.91 18.33 11.27
C SER A 251 -4.97 16.83 11.53
N ILE A 252 -5.59 16.45 12.64
CA ILE A 252 -5.45 15.12 13.26
C ILE A 252 -6.64 14.19 13.03
N ALA A 253 -7.67 14.67 12.35
CA ALA A 253 -8.89 13.92 12.05
C ALA A 253 -9.57 14.51 10.81
N ASP A 254 -10.45 13.73 10.17
CA ASP A 254 -11.29 14.21 9.06
C ASP A 254 -12.27 15.29 9.53
N GLY A 255 -12.73 15.20 10.79
CA GLY A 255 -13.61 16.19 11.42
C GLY A 255 -15.10 15.85 11.31
N ASP A 256 -15.48 14.99 10.39
CA ASP A 256 -16.83 14.48 10.19
C ASP A 256 -16.84 12.98 9.79
N ASN A 257 -18.02 12.47 9.40
CA ASN A 257 -18.23 11.09 8.97
C ASN A 257 -18.59 10.96 7.49
N ASP A 258 -18.55 12.04 6.70
CA ASP A 258 -19.04 12.07 5.32
C ASP A 258 -18.00 11.56 4.31
N GLY A 259 -16.72 11.58 4.69
CA GLY A 259 -15.63 11.07 3.88
C GLY A 259 -14.32 11.08 4.63
N SER A 260 -13.26 10.61 3.96
CA SER A 260 -11.91 10.77 4.47
C SER A 260 -11.02 11.37 3.40
N SER A 261 -10.12 12.25 3.83
CA SER A 261 -9.15 12.92 2.96
C SER A 261 -7.80 13.06 3.64
N MET A 262 -6.76 13.28 2.84
CA MET A 262 -5.42 13.56 3.39
C MET A 262 -5.41 14.95 4.00
N GLN A 263 -5.03 15.00 5.28
CA GLN A 263 -4.97 16.21 6.07
C GLN A 263 -3.59 16.88 5.96
N ALA A 264 -3.44 18.09 6.48
CA ALA A 264 -2.16 18.81 6.46
C ALA A 264 -1.42 18.77 7.81
N THR A 265 -0.09 18.67 7.75
CA THR A 265 0.80 18.92 8.89
C THR A 265 2.01 19.74 8.48
N MET A 266 2.45 20.61 9.38
CA MET A 266 3.56 21.54 9.21
C MET A 266 4.32 21.64 10.54
N ALA A 267 5.64 21.47 10.50
CA ALA A 267 6.50 21.61 11.67
C ALA A 267 7.57 22.68 11.44
N LEU A 268 7.69 23.59 12.40
CA LEU A 268 8.77 24.56 12.51
C LEU A 268 9.64 24.15 13.69
N GLU A 269 10.95 24.09 13.49
CA GLU A 269 11.90 23.76 14.55
C GLU A 269 13.07 24.77 14.47
N PRO A 270 13.45 25.41 15.59
CA PRO A 270 14.56 26.36 15.61
C PRO A 270 15.85 25.76 15.05
N GLY A 271 16.47 26.44 14.08
CA GLY A 271 17.72 25.99 13.46
C GLY A 271 17.57 24.86 12.43
N SER A 272 16.37 24.32 12.24
CA SER A 272 16.11 23.31 11.20
C SER A 272 15.72 23.96 9.88
N ALA A 273 16.09 23.30 8.77
CA ALA A 273 15.72 23.73 7.43
C ALA A 273 14.29 23.29 7.08
N ALA A 274 13.70 23.99 6.11
CA ALA A 274 12.46 23.57 5.48
C ALA A 274 12.66 22.26 4.71
N GLY A 275 11.66 21.39 4.70
CA GLY A 275 11.78 20.05 4.10
C GLY A 275 10.45 19.34 3.94
N LEU A 276 10.49 18.07 3.53
CA LEU A 276 9.32 17.20 3.55
C LEU A 276 9.35 16.33 4.80
N LEU A 277 8.27 16.34 5.57
CA LEU A 277 8.12 15.49 6.74
C LEU A 277 8.09 14.01 6.34
N THR A 278 8.75 13.18 7.12
CA THR A 278 8.77 11.73 6.95
C THR A 278 8.89 11.03 8.30
N SER A 279 8.52 9.75 8.36
CA SER A 279 8.68 8.93 9.55
C SER A 279 9.10 7.52 9.17
N SER A 280 9.75 6.80 10.08
CA SER A 280 10.11 5.39 9.86
C SER A 280 8.89 4.46 9.80
N SER A 281 7.73 4.93 10.28
CA SER A 281 6.42 4.26 10.18
C SER A 281 5.88 4.26 8.74
N THR A 282 6.05 5.37 8.02
CA THR A 282 5.58 5.52 6.64
C THR A 282 6.66 5.22 5.61
N ARG A 283 7.90 5.67 5.86
CA ARG A 283 9.04 5.61 4.93
C ARG A 283 8.77 6.29 3.58
N GLN A 284 7.91 7.29 3.62
CA GLN A 284 7.48 8.06 2.45
C GLN A 284 7.75 9.53 2.74
N PRO A 285 8.63 10.21 1.97
CA PRO A 285 8.78 11.65 2.07
C PRO A 285 7.46 12.38 1.78
N GLY A 286 7.13 13.36 2.61
CA GLY A 286 5.90 14.15 2.54
C GLY A 286 4.64 13.43 3.04
N LEU A 287 4.80 12.29 3.74
CA LEU A 287 3.69 11.51 4.29
C LEU A 287 3.99 11.00 5.69
N VAL A 288 3.13 11.35 6.64
CA VAL A 288 3.15 10.89 8.03
C VAL A 288 1.76 10.45 8.48
N GLN A 289 1.63 9.95 9.71
CA GLN A 289 0.36 9.53 10.29
C GLN A 289 0.11 10.22 11.63
N VAL A 290 -1.16 10.33 12.05
CA VAL A 290 -1.51 10.88 13.38
C VAL A 290 -0.77 10.20 14.54
N PRO A 291 -0.62 8.86 14.57
CA PRO A 291 0.20 8.19 15.60
C PRO A 291 1.68 8.61 15.67
N ASP A 292 2.24 9.24 14.62
CA ASP A 292 3.62 9.75 14.62
C ASP A 292 3.77 11.01 15.50
N ILE A 293 2.67 11.71 15.79
CA ILE A 293 2.69 12.95 16.58
C ILE A 293 3.17 12.68 18.01
N ALA A 294 2.59 11.70 18.70
CA ALA A 294 2.92 11.42 20.10
C ALA A 294 4.43 11.16 20.35
N PRO A 295 5.09 10.23 19.63
CA PRO A 295 6.52 10.00 19.82
C PRO A 295 7.37 11.21 19.39
N THR A 296 6.90 12.03 18.44
CA THR A 296 7.56 13.30 18.10
C THR A 296 7.52 14.28 19.26
N LEU A 297 6.37 14.44 19.91
CA LEU A 297 6.20 15.34 21.05
C LEU A 297 7.01 14.87 22.26
N VAL A 298 7.07 13.55 22.50
CA VAL A 298 7.93 12.95 23.54
C VAL A 298 9.39 13.28 23.28
N GLU A 299 9.89 13.06 22.05
CA GLU A 299 11.29 13.34 21.71
C GLU A 299 11.64 14.83 21.83
N LEU A 300 10.77 15.71 21.32
CA LEU A 300 10.97 17.16 21.42
C LEU A 300 10.87 17.69 22.85
N SER A 301 10.15 17.00 23.73
CA SER A 301 10.03 17.37 25.16
C SER A 301 11.10 16.74 26.04
N GLY A 302 12.04 15.96 25.48
CA GLY A 302 13.02 15.21 26.26
C GLY A 302 12.40 14.14 27.18
N GLY A 303 11.23 13.62 26.81
CA GLY A 303 10.50 12.61 27.57
C GLY A 303 11.05 11.19 27.40
N GLU A 304 10.48 10.27 28.17
CA GLU A 304 10.83 8.84 28.11
C GLU A 304 10.12 8.14 26.94
N PRO A 305 10.76 7.19 26.23
CA PRO A 305 10.13 6.49 25.12
C PRO A 305 8.82 5.78 25.51
N MET A 306 7.79 5.96 24.68
CA MET A 306 6.48 5.31 24.88
C MET A 306 6.58 3.79 24.75
N ALA A 307 5.96 3.04 25.68
CA ALA A 307 6.03 1.58 25.71
C ALA A 307 5.23 0.88 24.58
N ASN A 308 4.12 1.46 24.14
CA ASN A 308 3.23 0.86 23.13
C ASN A 308 2.79 1.92 22.10
N VAL A 309 3.72 2.30 21.23
CA VAL A 309 3.47 3.26 20.14
C VAL A 309 3.43 2.52 18.79
N ALA A 310 2.53 2.94 17.90
CA ALA A 310 2.46 2.43 16.53
C ALA A 310 3.16 3.35 15.53
N GLY A 311 3.16 4.66 15.79
CA GLY A 311 3.90 5.64 15.01
C GLY A 311 5.39 5.66 15.37
N ALA A 312 6.11 6.57 14.71
CA ALA A 312 7.50 6.87 15.01
C ALA A 312 7.75 8.39 14.90
N PRO A 313 8.76 8.93 15.60
CA PRO A 313 9.04 10.36 15.56
C PRO A 313 9.18 10.87 14.13
N MET A 314 8.56 12.01 13.87
CA MET A 314 8.64 12.72 12.60
C MET A 314 10.04 13.31 12.47
N THR A 315 10.59 13.12 11.29
CA THR A 315 11.85 13.70 10.85
C THR A 315 11.58 14.40 9.52
N TYR A 316 12.60 15.03 8.95
CA TYR A 316 12.48 15.66 7.64
C TYR A 316 13.55 15.14 6.71
N ASP A 317 13.16 14.94 5.46
CA ASP A 317 14.12 14.76 4.39
C ASP A 317 14.57 16.14 3.91
N ASN A 318 15.88 16.37 3.93
CA ASN A 318 16.54 17.53 3.30
C ASN A 318 16.58 17.37 1.78
N ALA A 319 15.48 16.87 1.19
CA ALA A 319 15.25 16.94 -0.24
C ALA A 319 15.17 18.42 -0.60
N GLY A 320 16.33 19.01 -0.91
CA GLY A 320 16.47 20.40 -1.30
C GLY A 320 15.45 20.78 -2.38
N GLY A 321 15.07 22.04 -2.42
CA GLY A 321 14.05 22.52 -3.34
C GLY A 321 13.42 23.81 -2.85
N SER A 322 12.70 24.47 -3.74
CA SER A 322 11.93 25.66 -3.38
C SER A 322 10.68 25.26 -2.58
N TRP A 323 10.05 26.22 -1.90
CA TRP A 323 8.81 25.92 -1.19
C TRP A 323 7.71 25.49 -2.17
N GLU A 324 7.73 26.00 -3.40
CA GLU A 324 6.79 25.63 -4.46
C GLU A 324 6.90 24.14 -4.79
N SER A 325 8.12 23.59 -4.92
CA SER A 325 8.28 22.16 -5.22
C SER A 325 7.79 21.26 -4.09
N ARG A 326 8.03 21.65 -2.83
CA ARG A 326 7.53 20.90 -1.67
C ARG A 326 6.01 20.98 -1.57
N PHE A 327 5.44 22.17 -1.78
CA PHE A 327 4.00 22.38 -1.77
C PHE A 327 3.30 21.60 -2.88
N GLN A 328 3.87 21.59 -4.09
CA GLN A 328 3.36 20.76 -5.19
C GLN A 328 3.42 19.26 -4.85
N ALA A 329 4.48 18.78 -4.20
CA ALA A 329 4.59 17.36 -3.83
C ALA A 329 3.49 16.89 -2.86
N VAL A 330 3.08 17.74 -1.91
CA VAL A 330 1.95 17.40 -1.00
C VAL A 330 0.60 17.50 -1.70
N LEU A 331 0.41 18.48 -2.60
CA LEU A 331 -0.81 18.59 -3.41
C LEU A 331 -0.97 17.41 -4.39
N ASP A 332 0.10 17.04 -5.09
CA ASP A 332 0.17 15.87 -5.98
C ASP A 332 -0.31 14.61 -5.24
N ARG A 333 0.10 14.46 -3.96
CA ARG A 333 -0.33 13.35 -3.10
C ARG A 333 -1.82 13.41 -2.77
N GLN A 334 -2.35 14.57 -2.41
CA GLN A 334 -3.77 14.74 -2.08
C GLN A 334 -4.65 14.43 -3.30
N VAL A 335 -4.29 14.96 -4.47
CA VAL A 335 -4.97 14.66 -5.74
C VAL A 335 -4.93 13.17 -6.02
N ALA A 336 -3.75 12.54 -5.90
CA ALA A 336 -3.61 11.12 -6.19
C ALA A 336 -4.52 10.25 -5.31
N VAL A 337 -4.59 10.56 -4.02
CA VAL A 337 -5.45 9.86 -3.06
C VAL A 337 -6.93 10.07 -3.36
N LYS A 338 -7.35 11.31 -3.61
CA LYS A 338 -8.74 11.65 -3.92
C LYS A 338 -9.21 10.96 -5.20
N THR A 339 -8.43 11.09 -6.28
CA THR A 339 -8.74 10.46 -7.56
C THR A 339 -8.80 8.93 -7.46
N GLN A 340 -7.86 8.32 -6.72
CA GLN A 340 -7.91 6.88 -6.49
C GLN A 340 -9.21 6.47 -5.78
N ASN A 341 -9.55 7.15 -4.68
CA ASN A 341 -10.76 6.85 -3.90
C ASN A 341 -12.02 6.96 -4.76
N GLU A 342 -12.17 8.08 -5.48
CA GLU A 342 -13.31 8.33 -6.37
C GLU A 342 -13.42 7.26 -7.47
N LEU A 343 -12.33 6.95 -8.16
CA LEU A 343 -12.34 5.97 -9.24
C LEU A 343 -12.57 4.54 -8.75
N SER A 344 -12.03 4.16 -7.59
CA SER A 344 -12.20 2.80 -7.03
C SER A 344 -13.66 2.43 -6.79
N THR A 345 -14.55 3.41 -6.50
CA THR A 345 -15.98 3.16 -6.26
C THR A 345 -16.68 2.47 -7.44
N TRP A 346 -16.31 2.81 -8.68
CA TRP A 346 -16.95 2.32 -9.90
C TRP A 346 -16.03 1.49 -10.79
N PHE A 347 -14.72 1.69 -10.71
CA PHE A 347 -13.74 1.01 -11.56
C PHE A 347 -13.84 -0.52 -11.44
N PHE A 348 -13.86 -1.06 -10.22
CA PHE A 348 -13.91 -2.51 -10.02
C PHE A 348 -15.22 -3.15 -10.54
N PRO A 349 -16.42 -2.61 -10.23
CA PRO A 349 -17.66 -3.07 -10.85
C PRO A 349 -17.65 -3.04 -12.39
N ILE A 350 -17.13 -1.97 -13.00
CA ILE A 350 -17.06 -1.85 -14.46
C ILE A 350 -16.09 -2.89 -15.03
N ILE A 351 -14.90 -3.01 -14.47
CA ILE A 351 -13.92 -3.99 -14.92
C ILE A 351 -14.48 -5.40 -14.78
N ALA A 352 -15.08 -5.76 -13.65
CA ALA A 352 -15.71 -7.07 -13.47
C ALA A 352 -16.79 -7.34 -14.54
N SER A 353 -17.62 -6.32 -14.85
CA SER A 353 -18.64 -6.41 -15.90
C SER A 353 -18.01 -6.59 -17.29
N LEU A 354 -16.92 -5.88 -17.59
CA LEU A 354 -16.16 -6.03 -18.83
C LEU A 354 -15.53 -7.42 -18.95
N MET A 355 -15.04 -8.00 -17.85
CA MET A 355 -14.51 -9.37 -17.84
C MET A 355 -15.58 -10.40 -18.16
N VAL A 356 -16.77 -10.27 -17.55
CA VAL A 356 -17.92 -11.13 -17.85
C VAL A 356 -18.34 -10.94 -19.32
N GLY A 357 -18.42 -9.70 -19.79
CA GLY A 357 -18.70 -9.37 -21.18
C GLY A 357 -17.70 -10.00 -22.16
N LEU A 358 -16.39 -9.96 -21.85
CA LEU A 358 -15.33 -10.60 -22.64
C LEU A 358 -15.51 -12.12 -22.71
N LEU A 359 -15.84 -12.77 -21.59
CA LEU A 359 -16.12 -14.21 -21.55
C LEU A 359 -17.35 -14.59 -22.37
N VAL A 360 -18.45 -13.82 -22.22
CA VAL A 360 -19.70 -14.03 -22.98
C VAL A 360 -19.50 -13.78 -24.47
N LEU A 361 -18.78 -12.72 -24.83
CA LEU A 361 -18.46 -12.38 -26.21
C LEU A 361 -17.59 -13.48 -26.85
N ALA A 362 -16.56 -13.96 -26.13
CA ALA A 362 -15.75 -15.08 -26.57
C ALA A 362 -16.60 -16.34 -26.81
N TRP A 363 -17.57 -16.62 -25.94
CA TRP A 363 -18.51 -17.74 -26.10
C TRP A 363 -19.47 -17.56 -27.29
N LEU A 364 -20.10 -16.39 -27.45
CA LEU A 364 -21.06 -16.09 -28.52
C LEU A 364 -20.40 -16.10 -29.91
N LEU A 365 -19.28 -15.41 -30.07
CA LEU A 365 -18.54 -15.38 -31.34
C LEU A 365 -18.05 -16.76 -31.72
N ARG A 366 -17.75 -17.62 -30.74
CA ARG A 366 -17.40 -19.01 -31.02
C ARG A 366 -18.56 -19.86 -31.49
N LYS A 367 -19.75 -19.61 -30.95
CA LYS A 367 -20.98 -20.26 -31.38
C LYS A 367 -21.35 -19.84 -32.80
N ASN A 368 -21.24 -18.55 -33.13
CA ASN A 368 -21.86 -17.96 -34.31
C ASN A 368 -20.88 -17.57 -35.44
N HIS A 369 -19.63 -17.20 -35.10
CA HIS A 369 -18.69 -16.55 -36.03
C HIS A 369 -17.24 -17.05 -35.86
N ARG A 370 -17.02 -18.37 -36.01
CA ARG A 370 -15.69 -19.01 -35.84
C ARG A 370 -14.58 -18.38 -36.70
N ALA A 371 -14.90 -17.76 -37.84
CA ALA A 371 -13.92 -17.08 -38.69
C ALA A 371 -13.39 -15.78 -38.07
N LEU A 372 -14.20 -15.04 -37.30
CA LEU A 372 -13.75 -13.85 -36.57
C LEU A 372 -12.80 -14.18 -35.41
N ILE A 373 -12.85 -15.41 -34.88
CA ILE A 373 -11.85 -15.89 -33.90
C ILE A 373 -10.44 -15.90 -34.48
N GLN A 374 -10.32 -16.02 -35.81
CA GLN A 374 -9.04 -15.98 -36.51
C GLN A 374 -8.55 -14.54 -36.77
N THR A 375 -9.37 -13.52 -36.48
CA THR A 375 -9.00 -12.11 -36.66
C THR A 375 -8.22 -11.56 -35.46
N GLY A 376 -7.47 -10.46 -35.69
CA GLY A 376 -6.62 -9.84 -34.68
C GLY A 376 -7.34 -9.35 -33.42
N ALA A 377 -8.68 -9.27 -33.41
CA ALA A 377 -9.48 -8.81 -32.27
C ALA A 377 -9.21 -9.59 -30.96
N TYR A 378 -8.87 -10.88 -31.03
CA TYR A 378 -8.56 -11.68 -29.84
C TYR A 378 -7.15 -11.48 -29.28
N ARG A 379 -6.30 -10.75 -30.00
CA ARG A 379 -5.02 -10.25 -29.47
C ARG A 379 -5.24 -9.17 -28.40
N LEU A 380 -6.44 -8.56 -28.31
CA LEU A 380 -6.81 -7.67 -27.21
C LEU A 380 -6.74 -8.36 -25.84
N GLY A 381 -6.92 -9.68 -25.76
CA GLY A 381 -6.80 -10.42 -24.50
C GLY A 381 -5.44 -10.21 -23.81
N ILE A 382 -4.35 -10.03 -24.57
CA ILE A 382 -3.02 -9.77 -23.98
C ILE A 382 -2.87 -8.31 -23.52
N VAL A 383 -3.57 -7.36 -24.15
CA VAL A 383 -3.65 -5.96 -23.71
C VAL A 383 -4.36 -5.94 -22.36
N PHE A 384 -5.55 -6.56 -22.26
CA PHE A 384 -6.24 -6.71 -20.99
C PHE A 384 -5.44 -7.49 -19.94
N ALA A 385 -4.64 -8.48 -20.32
CA ALA A 385 -3.74 -9.18 -19.39
C ALA A 385 -2.61 -8.28 -18.86
N ALA A 386 -2.19 -7.26 -19.61
CA ALA A 386 -1.20 -6.27 -19.18
C ALA A 386 -1.82 -5.14 -18.34
N MET A 387 -3.14 -5.00 -18.33
CA MET A 387 -3.85 -3.97 -17.56
C MET A 387 -3.50 -3.99 -16.06
N PRO A 388 -3.45 -5.13 -15.34
CA PRO A 388 -3.14 -5.11 -13.91
C PRO A 388 -1.77 -4.51 -13.58
N VAL A 389 -0.70 -4.86 -14.30
CA VAL A 389 0.62 -4.23 -14.08
C VAL A 389 0.63 -2.77 -14.51
N SER A 390 -0.18 -2.40 -15.51
CA SER A 390 -0.30 -1.02 -15.99
C SER A 390 -0.90 -0.09 -14.94
N THR A 391 -1.72 -0.60 -14.00
CA THR A 391 -2.22 0.18 -12.87
C THR A 391 -1.11 0.69 -11.96
N TYR A 392 0.05 0.00 -11.89
CA TYR A 392 1.21 0.44 -11.11
C TYR A 392 2.10 1.38 -11.93
N LEU A 393 2.28 1.07 -13.22
CA LEU A 393 3.08 1.88 -14.13
C LEU A 393 2.49 3.28 -14.37
N VAL A 394 1.22 3.53 -14.03
CA VAL A 394 0.62 4.86 -14.15
C VAL A 394 1.41 5.93 -13.38
N ASN A 395 2.01 5.57 -12.24
CA ASN A 395 2.83 6.47 -11.42
C ASN A 395 4.22 6.79 -12.02
N THR A 396 4.51 6.33 -13.24
CA THR A 396 5.64 6.83 -14.04
C THR A 396 5.28 8.09 -14.84
N VAL A 397 4.01 8.47 -14.86
CA VAL A 397 3.48 9.67 -15.50
C VAL A 397 2.94 10.60 -14.40
N PRO A 398 3.20 11.92 -14.44
CA PRO A 398 2.66 12.88 -13.47
C PRO A 398 1.18 13.18 -13.78
N TRP A 399 0.32 12.18 -13.69
CA TRP A 399 -1.08 12.26 -14.08
C TRP A 399 -1.89 13.16 -13.13
N GLU A 400 -1.46 13.26 -11.87
CA GLU A 400 -2.02 14.09 -10.82
C GLU A 400 -1.94 15.60 -11.13
N ARG A 401 -0.98 16.00 -11.99
CA ARG A 401 -0.80 17.39 -12.42
C ARG A 401 -1.65 17.77 -13.63
N ALA A 402 -2.40 16.82 -14.20
CA ALA A 402 -3.27 17.11 -15.34
C ALA A 402 -4.50 17.91 -14.90
N THR A 403 -5.07 18.68 -15.83
CA THR A 403 -6.34 19.41 -15.58
C THR A 403 -7.48 18.48 -15.17
N ASN A 404 -7.49 17.26 -15.73
CA ASN A 404 -8.43 16.18 -15.37
C ASN A 404 -7.61 14.95 -14.93
N PRO A 405 -7.25 14.82 -13.65
CA PRO A 405 -6.40 13.73 -13.14
C PRO A 405 -6.99 12.34 -13.35
N ASP A 406 -8.31 12.21 -13.27
CA ASP A 406 -9.06 10.98 -13.52
C ASP A 406 -8.88 10.46 -14.95
N ILE A 407 -9.07 11.34 -15.96
CA ILE A 407 -8.89 11.03 -17.37
C ILE A 407 -7.41 10.74 -17.65
N ALA A 408 -6.49 11.49 -17.05
CA ALA A 408 -5.06 11.29 -17.20
C ALA A 408 -4.61 9.93 -16.65
N MET A 409 -5.09 9.54 -15.45
CA MET A 409 -4.77 8.24 -14.85
C MET A 409 -5.34 7.09 -15.70
N LEU A 410 -6.60 7.17 -16.13
CA LEU A 410 -7.21 6.14 -16.98
C LEU A 410 -6.55 6.06 -18.37
N GLY A 411 -6.19 7.22 -18.93
CA GLY A 411 -5.47 7.32 -20.20
C GLY A 411 -4.07 6.72 -20.13
N ALA A 412 -3.32 7.00 -19.05
CA ALA A 412 -2.00 6.42 -18.82
C ALA A 412 -2.07 4.91 -18.55
N LEU A 413 -3.07 4.44 -17.79
CA LEU A 413 -3.35 3.01 -17.61
C LEU A 413 -3.61 2.32 -18.95
N ALA A 414 -4.50 2.88 -19.79
CA ALA A 414 -4.83 2.36 -21.10
C ALA A 414 -3.61 2.39 -22.04
N GLY A 415 -2.83 3.47 -22.00
CA GLY A 415 -1.60 3.64 -22.75
C GLY A 415 -0.55 2.59 -22.43
N TRP A 416 -0.24 2.39 -21.14
CA TRP A 416 0.69 1.34 -20.69
C TRP A 416 0.22 -0.06 -21.06
N SER A 417 -1.07 -0.34 -20.86
CA SER A 417 -1.69 -1.61 -21.21
C SER A 417 -1.55 -1.91 -22.71
N LEU A 418 -1.80 -0.90 -23.57
CA LEU A 418 -1.63 -1.00 -25.01
C LEU A 418 -0.16 -1.18 -25.40
N ILE A 419 0.76 -0.40 -24.85
CA ILE A 419 2.20 -0.49 -25.13
C ILE A 419 2.71 -1.90 -24.80
N LEU A 420 2.44 -2.39 -23.59
CA LEU A 420 2.86 -3.71 -23.14
C LEU A 420 2.21 -4.81 -23.99
N GLY A 421 0.92 -4.70 -24.31
CA GLY A 421 0.23 -5.65 -25.17
C GLY A 421 0.80 -5.69 -26.59
N VAL A 422 1.11 -4.53 -27.19
CA VAL A 422 1.73 -4.43 -28.52
C VAL A 422 3.12 -5.05 -28.51
N ILE A 423 3.95 -4.74 -27.52
CA ILE A 423 5.27 -5.33 -27.35
C ILE A 423 5.14 -6.86 -27.16
N ALA A 424 4.18 -7.32 -26.35
CA ALA A 424 3.92 -8.75 -26.15
C ALA A 424 3.59 -9.47 -27.47
N LEU A 425 2.87 -8.83 -28.39
CA LEU A 425 2.42 -9.41 -29.66
C LEU A 425 3.44 -9.30 -30.79
N LEU A 426 4.23 -8.22 -30.82
CA LEU A 426 5.19 -7.94 -31.89
C LEU A 426 6.62 -8.37 -31.55
N GLY A 427 6.90 -8.60 -30.27
CA GLY A 427 8.22 -8.97 -29.78
C GLY A 427 8.75 -10.32 -30.29
N PRO A 428 10.06 -10.60 -30.07
CA PRO A 428 10.72 -11.79 -30.61
C PRO A 428 10.17 -13.12 -30.05
N TRP A 429 9.49 -13.10 -28.90
CA TRP A 429 8.84 -14.26 -28.29
C TRP A 429 7.51 -14.66 -28.94
N ARG A 430 6.97 -13.88 -29.88
CA ARG A 430 5.70 -14.20 -30.59
C ARG A 430 5.72 -15.55 -31.33
N GLY A 431 6.92 -16.08 -31.61
CA GLY A 431 7.08 -17.41 -32.19
C GLY A 431 6.69 -18.57 -31.26
N TYR A 432 6.57 -18.32 -29.95
CA TYR A 432 6.09 -19.27 -28.96
C TYR A 432 4.62 -19.02 -28.63
N LYS A 433 3.80 -20.08 -28.59
CA LYS A 433 2.36 -19.98 -28.24
C LYS A 433 2.10 -19.28 -26.91
N PHE A 434 2.95 -19.52 -25.92
CA PHE A 434 2.86 -18.90 -24.59
C PHE A 434 3.76 -17.66 -24.44
N GLY A 435 4.46 -17.26 -25.51
CA GLY A 435 5.45 -16.19 -25.49
C GLY A 435 4.90 -14.83 -25.04
N PRO A 436 3.79 -14.32 -25.64
CA PRO A 436 3.19 -13.07 -25.21
C PRO A 436 2.77 -13.09 -23.72
N VAL A 437 2.17 -14.20 -23.25
CA VAL A 437 1.78 -14.35 -21.85
C VAL A 437 3.00 -14.38 -20.93
N LEU A 438 4.07 -15.10 -21.32
CA LEU A 438 5.33 -15.11 -20.57
C LEU A 438 5.94 -13.73 -20.47
N PHE A 439 5.90 -12.93 -21.54
CA PHE A 439 6.38 -11.55 -21.51
C PHE A 439 5.63 -10.73 -20.46
N VAL A 440 4.29 -10.74 -20.50
CA VAL A 440 3.47 -10.00 -19.51
C VAL A 440 3.76 -10.50 -18.10
N CYS A 441 3.84 -11.81 -17.88
CA CYS A 441 4.15 -12.37 -16.57
C CYS A 441 5.51 -11.89 -16.04
N VAL A 442 6.56 -11.91 -16.88
CA VAL A 442 7.90 -11.48 -16.47
C VAL A 442 7.93 -9.98 -16.19
N VAL A 443 7.32 -9.15 -17.04
CA VAL A 443 7.23 -7.71 -16.81
C VAL A 443 6.49 -7.41 -15.50
N THR A 444 5.36 -8.08 -15.25
CA THR A 444 4.62 -7.94 -14.00
C THR A 444 5.48 -8.28 -12.77
N VAL A 445 6.20 -9.40 -12.79
CA VAL A 445 7.09 -9.79 -11.68
C VAL A 445 8.21 -8.77 -11.50
N LEU A 446 8.83 -8.30 -12.59
CA LEU A 446 9.96 -7.38 -12.51
C LEU A 446 9.54 -5.98 -12.05
N VAL A 447 8.44 -5.43 -12.55
CA VAL A 447 7.90 -4.12 -12.14
C VAL A 447 7.58 -4.13 -10.65
N LEU A 448 6.88 -5.14 -10.16
CA LEU A 448 6.49 -5.22 -8.76
C LEU A 448 7.68 -5.57 -7.83
N ALA A 449 8.64 -6.38 -8.28
CA ALA A 449 9.86 -6.62 -7.53
C ALA A 449 10.70 -5.34 -7.42
N TYR A 450 10.86 -4.61 -8.53
CA TYR A 450 11.56 -3.34 -8.56
C TYR A 450 10.90 -2.34 -7.63
N ASP A 451 9.58 -2.18 -7.72
CA ASP A 451 8.83 -1.27 -6.86
C ASP A 451 9.11 -1.53 -5.38
N VAL A 452 9.02 -2.79 -4.93
CA VAL A 452 9.31 -3.17 -3.55
C VAL A 452 10.77 -2.86 -3.17
N ILE A 453 11.72 -3.11 -4.07
CA ILE A 453 13.15 -2.85 -3.85
C ILE A 453 13.44 -1.35 -3.76
N THR A 454 12.71 -0.51 -4.48
CA THR A 454 12.93 0.94 -4.54
C THR A 454 12.03 1.77 -3.62
N GLY A 455 11.36 1.14 -2.64
CA GLY A 455 10.57 1.88 -1.64
C GLY A 455 9.07 2.00 -1.93
N SER A 456 8.54 1.20 -2.86
CA SER A 456 7.11 0.98 -3.09
C SER A 456 6.32 2.18 -3.63
N ALA A 457 6.96 3.05 -4.42
CA ALA A 457 6.33 4.26 -4.94
C ALA A 457 5.23 3.99 -6.00
N LEU A 458 5.37 2.96 -6.84
CA LEU A 458 4.44 2.65 -7.93
C LEU A 458 3.12 2.05 -7.43
N GLN A 459 3.08 1.47 -6.25
CA GLN A 459 1.85 0.93 -5.67
C GLN A 459 1.08 1.93 -4.79
N MET A 460 1.60 3.12 -4.51
CA MET A 460 0.89 4.10 -3.68
C MET A 460 -0.21 4.80 -4.48
N SER A 461 -1.43 4.82 -3.95
CA SER A 461 -2.59 5.53 -4.53
C SER A 461 -2.91 5.14 -5.98
N THR A 462 -2.64 3.90 -6.38
CA THR A 462 -3.10 3.35 -7.67
C THR A 462 -4.31 2.45 -7.50
N LEU A 463 -5.01 2.16 -8.60
CA LEU A 463 -6.27 1.42 -8.57
C LEU A 463 -6.14 -0.01 -8.00
N LEU A 464 -5.06 -0.74 -8.30
CA LEU A 464 -4.77 -2.04 -7.65
C LEU A 464 -3.74 -1.92 -6.51
N GLY A 465 -3.23 -0.71 -6.26
CA GLY A 465 -2.23 -0.43 -5.25
C GLY A 465 -2.80 -0.35 -3.83
N GLU A 466 -2.01 0.23 -2.93
CA GLU A 466 -2.38 0.46 -1.54
C GLU A 466 -3.03 1.86 -1.40
N PRO A 467 -4.31 1.93 -0.98
CA PRO A 467 -4.96 3.20 -0.69
C PRO A 467 -4.43 3.81 0.60
N LEU A 468 -3.87 5.02 0.49
CA LEU A 468 -3.26 5.71 1.63
C LEU A 468 -4.26 6.13 2.71
N LEU A 469 -5.55 6.31 2.38
CA LEU A 469 -6.61 6.60 3.35
C LEU A 469 -6.97 5.39 4.22
N ILE A 470 -6.80 4.17 3.70
CA ILE A 470 -6.97 2.97 4.54
C ILE A 470 -5.76 2.81 5.47
N ALA A 471 -4.61 3.37 5.06
CA ALA A 471 -3.38 3.41 5.86
C ALA A 471 -3.03 2.02 6.43
N SER A 472 -3.22 0.97 5.63
CA SER A 472 -2.91 -0.41 6.05
C SER A 472 -1.40 -0.68 6.03
N ARG A 473 -0.68 0.01 5.12
CA ARG A 473 0.78 0.11 5.03
C ARG A 473 1.19 1.25 4.09
N PHE A 474 2.45 1.66 4.18
CA PHE A 474 3.04 2.73 3.36
C PHE A 474 4.29 2.29 2.58
N TYR A 475 4.69 1.04 2.74
CA TYR A 475 5.81 0.42 2.04
C TYR A 475 5.68 -1.10 2.07
N GLY A 476 6.51 -1.78 1.30
CA GLY A 476 6.44 -3.23 1.11
C GLY A 476 5.37 -3.61 0.10
N ILE A 477 4.95 -4.87 0.05
CA ILE A 477 4.05 -5.35 -1.00
C ILE A 477 2.59 -5.45 -0.52
N GLY A 478 1.68 -4.72 -1.15
CA GLY A 478 0.23 -4.75 -0.93
C GLY A 478 -0.41 -6.13 -1.21
N ASN A 479 -1.64 -6.37 -0.73
CA ASN A 479 -2.31 -7.69 -0.91
C ASN A 479 -2.61 -7.94 -2.40
N SER A 480 -3.10 -6.92 -3.08
CA SER A 480 -3.37 -6.93 -4.51
C SER A 480 -2.09 -7.10 -5.34
N ALA A 481 -1.03 -6.34 -5.01
CA ALA A 481 0.28 -6.46 -5.65
C ALA A 481 0.88 -7.86 -5.48
N LEU A 482 0.84 -8.41 -4.26
CA LEU A 482 1.29 -9.76 -3.97
C LEU A 482 0.52 -10.82 -4.77
N ALA A 483 -0.81 -10.69 -4.85
CA ALA A 483 -1.65 -11.62 -5.61
C ALA A 483 -1.25 -11.63 -7.09
N LEU A 484 -1.14 -10.44 -7.69
CA LEU A 484 -0.73 -10.28 -9.08
C LEU A 484 0.69 -10.81 -9.32
N TYR A 485 1.64 -10.48 -8.44
CA TYR A 485 3.02 -10.96 -8.46
C TYR A 485 3.08 -12.49 -8.47
N CYS A 486 2.40 -13.15 -7.51
CA CYS A 486 2.39 -14.61 -7.39
C CYS A 486 1.71 -15.29 -8.59
N CYS A 487 0.63 -14.71 -9.13
CA CYS A 487 -0.04 -15.22 -10.33
C CYS A 487 0.91 -15.20 -11.53
N ALA A 488 1.54 -14.05 -11.78
CA ALA A 488 2.48 -13.87 -12.86
C ALA A 488 3.72 -14.77 -12.69
N LEU A 489 4.25 -14.87 -11.48
CA LEU A 489 5.41 -15.70 -11.17
C LEU A 489 5.15 -17.18 -11.44
N LEU A 490 4.05 -17.74 -10.92
CA LEU A 490 3.72 -19.16 -11.12
C LEU A 490 3.50 -19.51 -12.60
N LEU A 491 2.82 -18.63 -13.34
CA LEU A 491 2.63 -18.82 -14.78
C LEU A 491 3.95 -18.69 -15.55
N ALA A 492 4.81 -17.73 -15.20
CA ALA A 492 6.12 -17.57 -15.80
C ALA A 492 6.97 -18.85 -15.60
N VAL A 493 7.14 -19.30 -14.36
CA VAL A 493 8.01 -20.46 -14.08
C VAL A 493 7.43 -21.75 -14.68
N ALA A 494 6.11 -21.94 -14.69
CA ALA A 494 5.48 -23.08 -15.35
C ALA A 494 5.71 -23.07 -16.87
N GLY A 495 5.62 -21.90 -17.51
CA GLY A 495 5.85 -21.75 -18.94
C GLY A 495 7.32 -21.92 -19.32
N PHE A 496 8.27 -21.32 -18.60
CA PHE A 496 9.70 -21.50 -18.85
C PHE A 496 10.17 -22.93 -18.57
N ALA A 497 9.70 -23.56 -17.49
CA ALA A 497 10.04 -24.95 -17.20
C ALA A 497 9.49 -25.91 -18.27
N SER A 498 8.41 -25.53 -18.97
CA SER A 498 7.89 -26.29 -20.11
C SER A 498 8.77 -26.23 -21.36
N LEU A 499 9.74 -25.30 -21.45
CA LEU A 499 10.67 -25.18 -22.59
C LEU A 499 11.81 -26.20 -22.55
N THR A 500 11.99 -26.90 -21.43
CA THR A 500 13.03 -27.92 -21.25
C THR A 500 12.41 -29.26 -20.89
N THR A 501 13.12 -30.34 -21.18
CA THR A 501 12.74 -31.72 -20.81
C THR A 501 13.59 -32.27 -19.67
N ARG A 502 14.66 -31.57 -19.28
CA ARG A 502 15.59 -32.02 -18.22
C ARG A 502 14.98 -31.75 -16.84
N PRO A 503 14.74 -32.77 -15.99
CA PRO A 503 14.01 -32.62 -14.73
C PRO A 503 14.70 -31.66 -13.76
N ILE A 504 16.03 -31.77 -13.60
CA ILE A 504 16.80 -30.85 -12.74
C ILE A 504 16.65 -29.39 -13.19
N VAL A 505 16.71 -29.12 -14.50
CA VAL A 505 16.56 -27.76 -15.02
C VAL A 505 15.13 -27.23 -14.79
N ARG A 506 14.11 -28.08 -14.93
CA ARG A 506 12.72 -27.71 -14.60
C ARG A 506 12.58 -27.32 -13.13
N ILE A 507 13.13 -28.14 -12.24
CA ILE A 507 13.10 -27.89 -10.80
C ILE A 507 13.82 -26.58 -10.49
N LEU A 508 15.00 -26.33 -11.07
CA LEU A 508 15.74 -25.07 -10.86
C LEU A 508 14.97 -23.85 -11.39
N ILE A 509 14.36 -23.92 -12.57
CA ILE A 509 13.54 -22.83 -13.14
C ILE A 509 12.33 -22.51 -12.24
N VAL A 510 11.77 -23.51 -11.55
CA VAL A 510 10.65 -23.29 -10.62
C VAL A 510 11.14 -22.79 -9.26
N THR A 511 12.13 -23.45 -8.68
CA THR A 511 12.53 -23.23 -7.28
C THR A 511 13.37 -21.97 -7.08
N VAL A 512 14.31 -21.65 -8.00
CA VAL A 512 15.19 -20.50 -7.82
C VAL A 512 14.42 -19.17 -7.82
N PRO A 513 13.53 -18.87 -8.79
CA PRO A 513 12.76 -17.63 -8.75
C PRO A 513 11.84 -17.54 -7.53
N ILE A 514 11.29 -18.66 -7.08
CA ILE A 514 10.43 -18.72 -5.88
C ILE A 514 11.25 -18.41 -4.63
N LEU A 515 12.44 -18.98 -4.48
CA LEU A 515 13.33 -18.68 -3.36
C LEU A 515 13.75 -17.20 -3.34
N VAL A 516 14.14 -16.65 -4.50
CA VAL A 516 14.46 -15.22 -4.63
C VAL A 516 13.24 -14.36 -4.25
N SER A 517 12.05 -14.74 -4.73
CA SER A 517 10.81 -14.05 -4.38
C SER A 517 10.51 -14.13 -2.89
N SER A 518 10.66 -15.29 -2.25
CA SER A 518 10.47 -15.44 -0.80
C SER A 518 11.41 -14.53 -0.01
N VAL A 519 12.65 -14.36 -0.46
CA VAL A 519 13.59 -13.41 0.15
C VAL A 519 13.09 -11.97 -0.01
N ILE A 520 12.71 -11.54 -1.22
CA ILE A 520 12.19 -10.19 -1.46
C ILE A 520 10.94 -9.89 -0.62
N LEU A 521 10.01 -10.85 -0.53
CA LEU A 521 8.73 -10.71 0.16
C LEU A 521 8.88 -10.70 1.70
N ALA A 522 9.88 -11.42 2.24
CA ALA A 522 10.09 -11.54 3.68
C ALA A 522 11.17 -10.60 4.23
N ALA A 523 12.11 -10.12 3.41
CA ALA A 523 13.25 -9.35 3.87
C ALA A 523 12.82 -8.09 4.67
N PRO A 524 13.41 -7.86 5.86
CA PRO A 524 13.17 -6.65 6.64
C PRO A 524 13.44 -5.40 5.81
N GLY A 525 12.50 -4.46 5.81
CA GLY A 525 12.59 -3.21 5.05
C GLY A 525 12.24 -3.28 3.56
N LEU A 526 12.00 -4.48 3.02
CA LEU A 526 11.47 -4.68 1.67
C LEU A 526 9.98 -5.07 1.74
N GLY A 527 9.62 -6.30 1.36
CA GLY A 527 8.23 -6.71 1.19
C GLY A 527 7.38 -6.79 2.46
N THR A 528 8.01 -6.91 3.64
CA THR A 528 7.37 -6.95 4.98
C THR A 528 6.16 -7.90 5.14
N LYS A 529 6.01 -8.91 4.27
CA LYS A 529 4.88 -9.86 4.27
C LYS A 529 5.32 -11.29 4.46
N PHE A 530 5.78 -11.60 5.66
CA PHE A 530 6.19 -12.97 6.00
C PHE A 530 5.09 -14.01 5.77
N GLY A 531 3.83 -13.71 6.12
CA GLY A 531 2.70 -14.63 5.94
C GLY A 531 2.46 -15.09 4.50
N SER A 532 3.02 -14.38 3.51
CA SER A 532 2.97 -14.76 2.11
C SER A 532 3.93 -15.91 1.73
N VAL A 533 5.02 -16.10 2.48
CA VAL A 533 6.01 -17.15 2.21
C VAL A 533 5.43 -18.56 2.36
N PRO A 534 4.75 -18.92 3.47
CA PRO A 534 4.04 -20.20 3.55
C PRO A 534 3.04 -20.39 2.40
N THR A 535 2.31 -19.33 2.03
CA THR A 535 1.33 -19.36 0.94
C THR A 535 2.00 -19.71 -0.39
N LEU A 536 3.13 -19.07 -0.71
CA LEU A 536 3.90 -19.33 -1.93
C LEU A 536 4.50 -20.74 -1.95
N ILE A 537 5.03 -21.20 -0.81
CA ILE A 537 5.58 -22.55 -0.63
C ILE A 537 4.51 -23.62 -0.88
N ILE A 538 3.33 -23.49 -0.24
CA ILE A 538 2.23 -24.45 -0.39
C ILE A 538 1.70 -24.42 -1.83
N GLY A 539 1.54 -23.22 -2.39
CA GLY A 539 1.10 -23.04 -3.78
C GLY A 539 2.02 -23.71 -4.78
N VAL A 540 3.34 -23.49 -4.68
CA VAL A 540 4.32 -24.02 -5.64
C VAL A 540 4.59 -25.52 -5.47
N ALA A 541 4.29 -26.11 -4.31
CA ALA A 541 4.64 -27.50 -4.02
C ALA A 541 4.10 -28.49 -5.07
N TYR A 542 2.89 -28.25 -5.59
CA TYR A 542 2.34 -29.05 -6.69
C TYR A 542 3.17 -28.92 -7.97
N LEU A 543 3.55 -27.70 -8.33
CA LEU A 543 4.35 -27.41 -9.52
C LEU A 543 5.75 -28.03 -9.43
N VAL A 544 6.38 -28.02 -8.26
CA VAL A 544 7.69 -28.66 -8.04
C VAL A 544 7.61 -30.16 -8.26
N LEU A 545 6.59 -30.83 -7.70
CA LEU A 545 6.37 -32.26 -7.92
C LEU A 545 6.14 -32.59 -9.40
N ALA A 546 5.32 -31.77 -10.08
CA ALA A 546 5.07 -31.92 -11.51
C ALA A 546 6.34 -31.67 -12.36
N ALA A 547 7.14 -30.65 -12.01
CA ALA A 547 8.41 -30.33 -12.65
C ALA A 547 9.44 -31.46 -12.50
N ALA A 548 9.44 -32.13 -11.35
CA ALA A 548 10.26 -33.32 -11.08
C ALA A 548 9.76 -34.60 -11.77
N GLY A 549 8.59 -34.58 -12.42
CA GLY A 549 7.98 -35.77 -13.03
C GLY A 549 7.43 -36.77 -12.00
N ILE A 550 7.23 -36.35 -10.75
CA ILE A 550 6.78 -37.19 -9.66
C ILE A 550 5.26 -37.25 -9.68
N ARG A 551 4.69 -38.46 -9.70
CA ARG A 551 3.22 -38.64 -9.60
C ARG A 551 2.70 -38.05 -8.30
N PHE A 552 1.60 -37.30 -8.41
CA PHE A 552 0.94 -36.67 -7.28
C PHE A 552 0.48 -37.72 -6.26
N SER A 553 0.71 -37.43 -4.98
CA SER A 553 0.18 -38.16 -3.84
C SER A 553 0.10 -37.18 -2.67
N LEU A 554 -0.98 -37.24 -1.88
CA LEU A 554 -1.14 -36.44 -0.67
C LEU A 554 0.06 -36.58 0.27
N LYS A 555 0.65 -37.78 0.39
CA LYS A 555 1.86 -38.02 1.19
C LYS A 555 3.06 -37.22 0.69
N ARG A 556 3.27 -37.16 -0.63
CA ARG A 556 4.39 -36.43 -1.25
C ARG A 556 4.19 -34.92 -1.20
N MET A 557 2.96 -34.47 -1.35
CA MET A 557 2.59 -33.07 -1.14
C MET A 557 2.87 -32.67 0.31
N GLY A 558 2.35 -33.45 1.28
CA GLY A 558 2.60 -33.23 2.70
C GLY A 558 4.08 -33.26 3.06
N LEU A 559 4.87 -34.15 2.45
CA LEU A 559 6.32 -34.17 2.62
C LEU A 559 7.00 -32.91 2.05
N THR A 560 6.61 -32.46 0.86
CA THR A 560 7.20 -31.27 0.22
C THR A 560 6.90 -30.01 1.03
N VAL A 561 5.64 -29.84 1.42
CA VAL A 561 5.19 -28.76 2.30
C VAL A 561 5.84 -28.88 3.68
N GLY A 562 5.95 -30.09 4.22
CA GLY A 562 6.55 -30.37 5.53
C GLY A 562 8.04 -30.06 5.57
N ILE A 563 8.81 -30.40 4.53
CA ILE A 563 10.24 -30.04 4.43
C ILE A 563 10.40 -28.52 4.38
N ALA A 564 9.63 -27.85 3.53
CA ALA A 564 9.72 -26.39 3.42
C ALA A 564 9.24 -25.68 4.71
N GLY A 565 8.19 -26.21 5.33
CA GLY A 565 7.69 -25.76 6.63
C GLY A 565 8.70 -25.96 7.75
N PHE A 566 9.41 -27.10 7.76
CA PHE A 566 10.48 -27.36 8.71
C PHE A 566 11.65 -26.38 8.55
N VAL A 567 12.11 -26.12 7.32
CA VAL A 567 13.16 -25.13 7.05
C VAL A 567 12.73 -23.74 7.54
N MET A 568 11.49 -23.34 7.27
CA MET A 568 10.94 -22.08 7.75
C MET A 568 10.87 -22.01 9.28
N LEU A 569 10.37 -23.06 9.94
CA LEU A 569 10.35 -23.14 11.40
C LEU A 569 11.75 -23.10 12.00
N ALA A 570 12.74 -23.72 11.35
CA ALA A 570 14.13 -23.65 11.79
C ALA A 570 14.67 -22.22 11.74
N VAL A 571 14.38 -21.47 10.67
CA VAL A 571 14.75 -20.04 10.57
C VAL A 571 14.09 -19.21 11.67
N LEU A 572 12.78 -19.40 11.88
CA LEU A 572 12.04 -18.72 12.95
C LEU A 572 12.61 -19.04 14.34
N PHE A 573 12.92 -20.31 14.59
CA PHE A 573 13.52 -20.78 15.84
C PHE A 573 14.91 -20.19 16.07
N ILE A 574 15.77 -20.18 15.03
CA ILE A 574 17.10 -19.57 15.09
C ILE A 574 17.00 -18.07 15.43
N ASP A 575 16.01 -17.36 14.90
CA ASP A 575 15.80 -15.95 15.24
C ASP A 575 15.25 -15.77 16.66
N TRP A 576 14.39 -16.68 17.12
CA TRP A 576 13.86 -16.68 18.49
C TRP A 576 14.92 -16.94 19.57
N LEU A 577 15.99 -17.67 19.24
CA LEU A 577 17.14 -17.88 20.13
C LEU A 577 17.94 -16.60 20.42
N ARG A 578 17.71 -15.51 19.68
CA ARG A 578 18.30 -14.20 19.99
C ARG A 578 17.71 -13.64 21.29
N PRO A 579 18.48 -12.80 22.02
CA PRO A 579 17.95 -12.01 23.13
C PRO A 579 16.65 -11.31 22.76
N ALA A 580 15.70 -11.20 23.70
CA ALA A 580 14.33 -10.76 23.40
C ALA A 580 14.26 -9.37 22.74
N ASP A 581 15.15 -8.48 23.15
CA ASP A 581 15.39 -7.13 22.61
C ASP A 581 15.96 -7.14 21.17
N GLN A 582 16.63 -8.21 20.77
CA GLN A 582 17.29 -8.36 19.46
C GLN A 582 16.53 -9.30 18.50
N ARG A 583 15.44 -9.91 18.96
CA ARG A 583 14.56 -10.72 18.09
C ARG A 583 13.99 -9.85 16.99
N THR A 584 14.10 -10.32 15.77
CA THR A 584 13.35 -9.70 14.67
C THR A 584 11.87 -10.06 14.81
N HIS A 585 11.03 -9.54 13.91
CA HIS A 585 9.62 -9.94 13.84
C HIS A 585 9.44 -11.46 13.67
N PHE A 586 10.45 -12.19 13.17
CA PHE A 586 10.41 -13.65 13.05
C PHE A 586 10.48 -14.35 14.41
N GLY A 587 11.44 -13.96 15.27
CA GLY A 587 11.56 -14.48 16.62
C GLY A 587 10.34 -14.14 17.46
N ARG A 588 9.78 -12.93 17.33
CA ARG A 588 8.54 -12.53 18.02
C ARG A 588 7.31 -13.32 17.53
N PHE A 589 7.21 -13.60 16.24
CA PHE A 589 6.14 -14.46 15.71
C PHE A 589 6.26 -15.91 16.20
N PHE A 590 7.48 -16.43 16.31
CA PHE A 590 7.69 -17.75 16.90
C PHE A 590 7.30 -17.77 18.39
N ASP A 591 7.57 -16.68 19.11
CA ASP A 591 7.16 -16.48 20.49
C ASP A 591 5.62 -16.54 20.63
N SER A 592 4.88 -15.89 19.72
CA SER A 592 3.41 -15.92 19.72
C SER A 592 2.80 -17.29 19.41
N ILE A 593 3.52 -18.14 18.67
CA ILE A 593 3.12 -19.55 18.47
C ILE A 593 3.25 -20.33 19.78
N ILE A 594 4.33 -20.11 20.53
CA ILE A 594 4.57 -20.82 21.80
C ILE A 594 3.64 -20.31 22.90
N SER A 595 3.37 -19.00 22.95
CA SER A 595 2.48 -18.40 23.94
C SER A 595 1.00 -18.73 23.69
N GLY A 596 0.66 -19.33 22.54
CA GLY A 596 -0.71 -19.71 22.18
C GLY A 596 -1.53 -18.57 21.55
N GLU A 597 -0.96 -17.37 21.39
CA GLU A 597 -1.61 -16.22 20.78
C GLU A 597 -1.80 -16.37 19.26
N ALA A 598 -1.04 -17.24 18.60
CA ALA A 598 -1.16 -17.44 17.15
C ALA A 598 -2.57 -17.89 16.70
N LEU A 599 -3.30 -18.63 17.55
CA LEU A 599 -4.65 -19.11 17.21
C LEU A 599 -5.68 -17.96 17.23
N SER A 600 -5.60 -17.05 18.20
CA SER A 600 -6.48 -15.88 18.26
C SER A 600 -6.24 -14.92 17.10
N VAL A 601 -4.99 -14.79 16.66
CA VAL A 601 -4.63 -14.03 15.44
C VAL A 601 -5.28 -14.67 14.20
N LEU A 602 -5.20 -16.00 14.05
CA LEU A 602 -5.78 -16.69 12.89
C LEU A 602 -7.31 -16.60 12.88
N THR A 603 -7.98 -16.82 14.02
CA THR A 603 -9.45 -16.72 14.11
C THR A 603 -9.92 -15.30 13.79
N ARG A 604 -9.20 -14.28 14.26
CA ARG A 604 -9.46 -12.87 13.90
C ARG A 604 -9.35 -12.62 12.40
N LYS A 605 -8.31 -13.14 11.73
CA LYS A 605 -8.14 -13.01 10.27
C LYS A 605 -9.26 -13.68 9.48
N ILE A 606 -9.73 -14.84 9.95
CA ILE A 606 -10.88 -15.51 9.36
C ILE A 606 -12.15 -14.68 9.56
N GLY A 607 -12.35 -14.10 10.75
CA GLY A 607 -13.45 -13.18 11.05
C GLY A 607 -13.51 -12.00 10.07
N MET A 608 -12.39 -11.30 9.88
CA MET A 608 -12.31 -10.18 8.94
C MET A 608 -12.70 -10.58 7.50
N ASN A 609 -12.30 -11.77 7.05
CA ASN A 609 -12.68 -12.26 5.72
C ASN A 609 -14.18 -12.56 5.61
N ILE A 610 -14.81 -13.07 6.67
CA ILE A 610 -16.25 -13.32 6.73
C ILE A 610 -16.99 -11.98 6.68
N ASP A 611 -16.56 -11.00 7.47
CA ASP A 611 -17.17 -9.67 7.50
C ASP A 611 -17.10 -8.98 6.14
N ILE A 612 -15.96 -9.05 5.45
CA ILE A 612 -15.81 -8.51 4.08
C ILE A 612 -16.78 -9.20 3.11
N LEU A 613 -16.97 -10.52 3.23
CA LEU A 613 -17.85 -11.27 2.35
C LEU A 613 -19.33 -10.91 2.56
N THR A 614 -19.75 -10.69 3.81
CA THR A 614 -21.15 -10.44 4.18
C THR A 614 -21.57 -8.98 4.06
N GLN A 615 -20.64 -8.04 3.89
CA GLN A 615 -20.92 -6.62 3.73
C GLN A 615 -21.72 -6.26 2.47
N SER A 616 -21.62 -7.02 1.39
CA SER A 616 -22.33 -6.73 0.12
C SER A 616 -22.79 -8.00 -0.60
N TRP A 617 -23.91 -7.91 -1.31
CA TRP A 617 -24.33 -9.00 -2.20
C TRP A 617 -23.31 -9.24 -3.33
N MET A 618 -22.57 -8.21 -3.75
CA MET A 618 -21.55 -8.34 -4.80
C MET A 618 -20.35 -9.17 -4.31
N THR A 619 -19.94 -9.00 -3.05
CA THR A 619 -18.86 -9.78 -2.43
C THR A 619 -19.27 -11.23 -2.19
N LEU A 620 -20.56 -11.51 -1.97
CA LEU A 620 -21.10 -12.87 -1.89
C LEU A 620 -21.05 -13.63 -3.23
N VAL A 621 -21.20 -12.95 -4.36
CA VAL A 621 -21.15 -13.57 -5.69
C VAL A 621 -19.71 -13.86 -6.13
N LEU A 622 -18.74 -13.09 -5.64
CA LEU A 622 -17.33 -13.18 -6.02
C LEU A 622 -16.71 -14.59 -5.83
N PRO A 623 -16.90 -15.31 -4.71
CA PRO A 623 -16.47 -16.71 -4.57
C PRO A 623 -16.99 -17.63 -5.68
N LEU A 624 -18.27 -17.47 -6.09
CA LEU A 624 -18.86 -18.28 -7.16
C LEU A 624 -18.20 -17.99 -8.50
N ILE A 625 -17.89 -16.71 -8.78
CA ILE A 625 -17.14 -16.32 -9.99
C ILE A 625 -15.74 -16.93 -9.97
N ILE A 626 -15.01 -16.84 -8.85
CA ILE A 626 -13.67 -17.42 -8.71
C ILE A 626 -13.70 -18.93 -8.95
N ILE A 627 -14.62 -19.64 -8.29
CA ILE A 627 -14.82 -21.09 -8.49
C ILE A 627 -15.14 -21.39 -9.95
N GLY A 628 -16.03 -20.63 -10.58
CA GLY A 628 -16.39 -20.77 -11.99
C GLY A 628 -15.20 -20.61 -12.94
N VAL A 629 -14.37 -19.57 -12.73
CA VAL A 629 -13.16 -19.31 -13.54
C VAL A 629 -12.15 -20.44 -13.39
N PHE A 630 -11.89 -20.91 -12.17
CA PHE A 630 -10.97 -22.03 -11.96
C PHE A 630 -11.52 -23.35 -12.47
N TRP A 631 -12.83 -23.58 -12.35
CA TRP A 631 -13.46 -24.77 -12.91
C TRP A 631 -13.35 -24.80 -14.43
N LEU A 632 -13.60 -23.66 -15.09
CA LEU A 632 -13.40 -23.47 -16.53
C LEU A 632 -11.94 -23.76 -16.92
N ALA A 633 -10.99 -23.17 -16.19
CA ALA A 633 -9.57 -23.34 -16.45
C ALA A 633 -9.08 -24.78 -16.24
N LEU A 634 -9.54 -25.49 -15.19
CA LEU A 634 -9.04 -26.82 -14.84
C LEU A 634 -9.74 -27.96 -15.58
N ALA A 635 -10.96 -27.72 -16.06
CA ALA A 635 -11.78 -28.68 -16.81
C ALA A 635 -12.26 -28.12 -18.16
N PRO A 636 -11.36 -27.63 -19.04
CA PRO A 636 -11.74 -26.95 -20.28
C PRO A 636 -12.59 -27.84 -21.20
N GLN A 637 -12.39 -29.15 -21.16
CA GLN A 637 -13.14 -30.13 -21.96
C GLN A 637 -14.65 -30.13 -21.65
N ARG A 638 -15.05 -29.87 -20.39
CA ARG A 638 -16.47 -29.84 -20.00
C ARG A 638 -17.21 -28.64 -20.58
N PHE A 639 -16.47 -27.55 -20.80
CA PHE A 639 -16.98 -26.30 -21.36
C PHE A 639 -16.67 -26.17 -22.85
N SER A 640 -16.26 -27.29 -23.47
CA SER A 640 -15.87 -27.36 -24.86
C SER A 640 -14.80 -26.33 -25.22
N LEU A 641 -13.72 -26.11 -24.45
CA LEU A 641 -12.64 -25.14 -24.73
C LEU A 641 -11.41 -25.82 -25.40
N PRO A 642 -11.37 -26.00 -26.74
CA PRO A 642 -10.30 -26.69 -27.44
C PRO A 642 -8.98 -25.93 -27.47
N GLY A 643 -8.98 -24.59 -27.46
CA GLY A 643 -7.74 -23.80 -27.47
C GLY A 643 -6.97 -24.00 -26.16
N MET A 644 -7.67 -23.95 -25.03
CA MET A 644 -7.11 -24.32 -23.73
C MET A 644 -6.64 -25.78 -23.68
N THR A 645 -7.42 -26.70 -24.24
CA THR A 645 -7.05 -28.12 -24.28
C THR A 645 -5.76 -28.33 -25.10
N ASP A 646 -5.64 -27.69 -26.26
CA ASP A 646 -4.42 -27.70 -27.08
C ASP A 646 -3.24 -27.04 -26.34
N ALA A 647 -3.48 -25.94 -25.63
CA ALA A 647 -2.45 -25.29 -24.82
C ALA A 647 -1.91 -26.21 -23.72
N TYR A 648 -2.76 -26.93 -22.99
CA TYR A 648 -2.33 -27.91 -21.99
C TYR A 648 -1.60 -29.11 -22.59
N ASN A 649 -1.98 -29.54 -23.79
CA ASN A 649 -1.29 -30.64 -24.48
C ASN A 649 0.12 -30.22 -24.96
N ARG A 650 0.28 -28.96 -25.37
CA ARG A 650 1.56 -28.45 -25.88
C ARG A 650 2.50 -27.92 -24.80
N ILE A 651 1.95 -27.41 -23.69
CA ILE A 651 2.72 -26.78 -22.62
C ILE A 651 2.64 -27.68 -21.38
N SER A 652 3.63 -28.56 -21.24
CA SER A 652 3.58 -29.71 -20.32
C SER A 652 3.28 -29.38 -18.85
N LEU A 653 3.70 -28.22 -18.36
CA LEU A 653 3.49 -27.81 -16.97
C LEU A 653 2.40 -26.76 -16.79
N LEU A 654 1.71 -26.31 -17.85
CA LEU A 654 0.73 -25.23 -17.74
C LEU A 654 -0.47 -25.64 -16.87
N ARG A 655 -1.00 -26.85 -17.05
CA ARG A 655 -2.09 -27.36 -16.20
C ARG A 655 -1.66 -27.46 -14.74
N ALA A 656 -0.41 -27.89 -14.49
CA ALA A 656 0.14 -27.94 -13.14
C ALA A 656 0.33 -26.54 -12.54
N GLY A 657 0.74 -25.56 -13.35
CA GLY A 657 0.79 -24.15 -12.97
C GLY A 657 -0.58 -23.61 -12.55
N MET A 658 -1.63 -23.92 -13.32
CA MET A 658 -3.02 -23.51 -13.00
C MET A 658 -3.55 -24.14 -11.71
N ILE A 659 -3.25 -25.42 -11.45
CA ILE A 659 -3.61 -26.09 -10.19
C ILE A 659 -2.85 -25.44 -9.02
N SER A 660 -1.55 -25.22 -9.18
CA SER A 660 -0.69 -24.57 -8.18
C SER A 660 -1.18 -23.17 -7.86
N LEU A 661 -1.65 -22.45 -8.87
CA LEU A 661 -2.21 -21.12 -8.71
C LEU A 661 -3.56 -21.15 -7.97
N ALA A 662 -4.44 -22.10 -8.28
CA ALA A 662 -5.68 -22.29 -7.54
C ALA A 662 -5.42 -22.58 -6.05
N ILE A 663 -4.43 -23.44 -5.76
CA ILE A 663 -3.99 -23.73 -4.39
C ILE A 663 -3.43 -22.46 -3.74
N LEU A 664 -2.55 -21.73 -4.42
CA LEU A 664 -1.93 -20.51 -3.90
C LEU A 664 -2.98 -19.47 -3.53
N LEU A 665 -3.94 -19.18 -4.42
CA LEU A 665 -4.96 -18.17 -4.17
C LEU A 665 -5.95 -18.63 -3.09
N GLY A 666 -6.30 -19.92 -3.05
CA GLY A 666 -7.15 -20.49 -1.99
C GLY A 666 -6.50 -20.39 -0.62
N VAL A 667 -5.22 -20.79 -0.50
CA VAL A 667 -4.45 -20.66 0.74
C VAL A 667 -4.26 -19.19 1.13
N GLY A 668 -3.96 -18.33 0.15
CA GLY A 668 -3.83 -16.89 0.36
C GLY A 668 -5.12 -16.22 0.82
N THR A 669 -6.27 -16.77 0.46
CA THR A 669 -7.58 -16.30 0.95
C THR A 669 -7.74 -16.54 2.45
N ILE A 670 -7.15 -17.60 2.97
CA ILE A 670 -7.28 -17.98 4.39
C ILE A 670 -6.27 -17.23 5.27
N ILE A 671 -5.04 -17.04 4.76
CA ILE A 671 -3.91 -16.54 5.56
C ILE A 671 -3.87 -14.99 5.65
N ASN A 672 -4.42 -14.28 4.66
CA ASN A 672 -4.31 -12.81 4.58
C ASN A 672 -5.52 -12.09 5.18
N ASP A 673 -5.28 -10.86 5.68
CA ASP A 673 -6.28 -10.02 6.36
C ASP A 673 -7.41 -9.53 5.44
N SER A 674 -7.19 -9.54 4.12
CA SER A 674 -8.19 -9.25 3.07
C SER A 674 -8.11 -10.33 1.99
N GLY A 675 -8.22 -11.57 2.44
CA GLY A 675 -8.00 -12.77 1.67
C GLY A 675 -8.81 -12.85 0.39
N ILE A 676 -10.07 -12.40 0.36
CA ILE A 676 -10.92 -12.48 -0.84
C ILE A 676 -10.44 -11.57 -1.99
N VAL A 677 -9.69 -10.51 -1.69
CA VAL A 677 -9.08 -9.63 -2.70
C VAL A 677 -8.02 -10.39 -3.51
N VAL A 678 -7.31 -11.33 -2.88
CA VAL A 678 -6.23 -12.11 -3.50
C VAL A 678 -6.73 -12.90 -4.73
N PRO A 679 -7.74 -13.78 -4.65
CA PRO A 679 -8.26 -14.46 -5.81
C PRO A 679 -8.99 -13.52 -6.78
N ALA A 680 -9.58 -12.40 -6.31
CA ALA A 680 -10.21 -11.41 -7.19
C ALA A 680 -9.22 -10.76 -8.15
N VAL A 681 -8.06 -10.32 -7.64
CA VAL A 681 -6.96 -9.80 -8.46
C VAL A 681 -6.35 -10.90 -9.33
N GLY A 682 -6.29 -12.14 -8.80
CA GLY A 682 -5.84 -13.29 -9.57
C GLY A 682 -6.71 -13.55 -10.81
N ILE A 683 -8.04 -13.55 -10.68
CA ILE A 683 -8.94 -13.71 -11.83
C ILE A 683 -8.90 -12.51 -12.78
N LEU A 684 -8.66 -11.29 -12.27
CA LEU A 684 -8.47 -10.09 -13.08
C LEU A 684 -7.32 -10.26 -14.08
N PHE A 685 -6.24 -10.93 -13.66
CA PHE A 685 -5.13 -11.27 -14.54
C PHE A 685 -5.39 -12.54 -15.39
N LEU A 686 -6.02 -13.56 -14.80
CA LEU A 686 -6.18 -14.87 -15.45
C LEU A 686 -7.20 -14.88 -16.56
N VAL A 687 -8.36 -14.24 -16.39
CA VAL A 687 -9.44 -14.29 -17.40
C VAL A 687 -8.96 -13.81 -18.78
N PRO A 688 -8.25 -12.67 -18.91
CA PRO A 688 -7.71 -12.23 -20.20
C PRO A 688 -6.67 -13.21 -20.78
N VAL A 689 -5.85 -13.83 -19.93
CA VAL A 689 -4.91 -14.89 -20.33
C VAL A 689 -5.67 -16.11 -20.87
N LEU A 690 -6.72 -16.56 -20.19
CA LEU A 690 -7.55 -17.69 -20.63
C LEU A 690 -8.24 -17.40 -21.97
N VAL A 691 -8.78 -16.19 -22.13
CA VAL A 691 -9.37 -15.72 -23.40
C VAL A 691 -8.32 -15.72 -24.51
N HIS A 692 -7.09 -15.27 -24.24
CA HIS A 692 -5.98 -15.31 -25.20
C HIS A 692 -5.61 -16.74 -25.59
N LEU A 693 -5.46 -17.65 -24.62
CA LEU A 693 -5.09 -19.05 -24.88
C LEU A 693 -6.15 -19.81 -25.68
N GLU A 694 -7.42 -19.53 -25.42
CA GLU A 694 -8.52 -20.19 -26.12
C GLU A 694 -8.60 -19.79 -27.61
N THR A 695 -8.13 -18.59 -27.94
CA THR A 695 -8.32 -17.98 -29.26
C THR A 695 -7.05 -18.06 -30.13
N PHE A 696 -5.91 -18.38 -29.53
CA PHE A 696 -4.62 -18.47 -30.22
C PHE A 696 -4.43 -19.83 -30.92
N GLN A 697 -4.88 -19.97 -32.17
CA GLN A 697 -4.50 -21.08 -33.05
C GLN A 697 -3.42 -20.68 -34.05
N THR A 698 -2.36 -21.48 -34.15
CA THR A 698 -1.32 -21.34 -35.18
C THR A 698 -1.68 -22.12 -36.44
N LYS A 699 -1.46 -21.47 -37.58
CA LYS A 699 -1.73 -21.84 -38.98
C LYS A 699 -1.07 -23.14 -39.51
N GLN A 700 -0.96 -24.19 -38.70
CA GLN A 700 -0.31 -25.45 -39.09
C GLN A 700 -1.29 -26.59 -39.44
N THR A 701 -2.60 -26.34 -39.38
CA THR A 701 -3.62 -27.36 -39.66
C THR A 701 -4.07 -27.40 -41.13
N GLU A 702 -3.59 -26.49 -42.00
CA GLU A 702 -3.98 -26.48 -43.42
C GLU A 702 -3.04 -27.29 -44.33
N ASP A 703 -1.76 -27.47 -43.98
CA ASP A 703 -0.79 -28.14 -44.87
C ASP A 703 -0.83 -29.69 -44.84
N SER A 704 -1.55 -30.30 -43.90
CA SER A 704 -1.66 -31.77 -43.80
C SER A 704 -2.91 -32.36 -44.47
N GLY A 705 -3.78 -31.54 -45.08
CA GLY A 705 -5.03 -31.99 -45.72
C GLY A 705 -4.96 -32.16 -47.24
N GLY A 706 -3.88 -31.74 -47.89
CA GLY A 706 -3.76 -31.66 -49.34
C GLY A 706 -2.96 -32.79 -49.99
N GLN A 707 -3.24 -34.06 -49.67
CA GLN A 707 -2.88 -35.17 -50.57
C GLN A 707 -4.14 -35.69 -51.22
N THR A 708 -4.54 -35.01 -52.29
CA THR A 708 -5.45 -35.50 -53.32
C THR A 708 -4.90 -36.83 -53.87
N LYS A 709 -5.51 -37.95 -53.46
CA LYS A 709 -5.48 -39.20 -54.23
C LYS A 709 -6.20 -38.93 -55.55
N LEU A 710 -5.45 -38.62 -56.60
CA LEU A 710 -5.88 -38.76 -57.97
C LEU A 710 -5.76 -40.24 -58.37
N SER A 711 -6.80 -41.02 -58.10
CA SER A 711 -7.07 -42.24 -58.86
C SER A 711 -7.79 -41.83 -60.14
N GLY A 712 -7.09 -41.81 -61.27
CA GLY A 712 -7.70 -41.72 -62.60
C GLY A 712 -8.23 -43.09 -63.05
N PRO A 713 -9.28 -43.15 -63.88
CA PRO A 713 -9.68 -44.36 -64.57
C PRO A 713 -8.95 -44.45 -65.92
N VAL A 714 -8.26 -45.58 -66.15
CA VAL A 714 -8.17 -46.42 -67.38
C VAL A 714 -7.11 -47.48 -67.12
#